data_AF-A0A7C7GI30-F1
#
_entry.id   AF-A0A7C7GI30-F1
#
_cell.length_a   1.000
_cell.length_b   1.000
_cell.length_c   1.000
_cell.angle_alpha   90.00
_cell.angle_beta   90.00
_cell.angle_gamma   90.00
#
_symmetry.space_group_name_H-M   'P 1'
#
loop_
_entity.id
_entity.type
_entity.pdbx_description
1 polymer ?
#
loop_
_entity_poly.entity_id
_entity_poly.type
_entity_poly.pdbx_seq_one_letter_code
_entity_poly.pdbx_strand_id
1 'polypeptide(L)'
;MENLVEMQEELTEKMIALLATGLVKGASLKNHPNNLIGWKQLLTINIDELIKVVSLSQRIYDRGKIIDRFPQHYLDLLKNITRGLSQIRKDQIKALSDLQSQIHKPSQATVKLTSPYAPVNNQMTEHLEKDILFLVKMTNEQKLGRTKTLEEELNNLTQTLREDLEKSNNKKFSKTSKELKNKIEKIQKVLQRLMNQLSRQTQSMPDEFLNPNAFKRLNMGKLSDALKKMKAMVSRGNFEEAIEELKKMEEELKLLANQIHRADSERESFLDPETMKTIDNSIKKLDQLERRQQNLAETATQMSQKLRQQQLKEFENQVDKLFKDLLHDIDSIRNLFKGDEKFLANHKAMNQIKNYIDEEIKINEKIKKLSQATVDSLQSEKLDHNFRKLKEERKALSQLIEKKGLLHVNESQEFKEALPQLLKKYDSLNKLAKLKDLNEFADVFKQVYPNVLRWQHKIRTAHNLREDISNKLEDDLTQASQINNTISKKLGSMIRSIKKNYASSITRDQKKELKQMEKQEYQLRKESQKLSQQFNELSKKNPMIPSELSQGMKQTERHMEQAEKNLREQNIRKSIESENLALKSLNETSDLLKQMKDSNGKTKQARRQNLRKLGTGSSPDSRRGGATRIQKERVLLPDETQYKASKEFREEILNAMKKQTPRDYERMVMEYYKDLVQ
;
A
#
# COMPACT_ATOMS: atom_id res chain seq x y z
N MET A 1 -16.05 9.35 -19.57
CA MET A 1 -15.51 10.72 -19.45
C MET A 1 -16.58 11.80 -19.61
N GLU A 2 -17.52 11.70 -20.56
CA GLU A 2 -18.60 12.70 -20.76
C GLU A 2 -19.46 12.94 -19.50
N ASN A 3 -19.91 11.87 -18.86
CA ASN A 3 -20.67 11.91 -17.60
C ASN A 3 -19.91 12.54 -16.42
N LEU A 4 -18.56 12.56 -16.44
CA LEU A 4 -17.79 13.13 -15.33
C LEU A 4 -17.88 14.66 -15.31
N VAL A 5 -17.66 15.31 -16.46
CA VAL A 5 -17.69 16.78 -16.55
C VAL A 5 -19.07 17.33 -16.23
N GLU A 6 -20.14 16.65 -16.65
CA GLU A 6 -21.51 17.03 -16.29
C GLU A 6 -21.73 17.01 -14.77
N MET A 7 -21.22 16.00 -14.05
CA MET A 7 -21.29 16.00 -12.58
C MET A 7 -20.45 17.11 -11.95
N GLN A 8 -19.33 17.50 -12.56
CA GLN A 8 -18.49 18.60 -12.06
C GLN A 8 -19.19 19.95 -12.23
N GLU A 9 -19.89 20.14 -13.35
CA GLU A 9 -20.75 21.30 -13.59
C GLU A 9 -21.90 21.34 -12.59
N GLU A 10 -22.59 20.21 -12.39
CA GLU A 10 -23.64 20.09 -11.37
C GLU A 10 -23.10 20.42 -9.96
N LEU A 11 -21.90 19.96 -9.61
CA LEU A 11 -21.26 20.29 -8.34
C LEU A 11 -21.03 21.80 -8.21
N THR A 12 -20.53 22.42 -9.26
CA THR A 12 -20.22 23.86 -9.30
C THR A 12 -21.51 24.68 -9.16
N GLU A 13 -22.57 24.32 -9.89
CA GLU A 13 -23.87 24.98 -9.81
C GLU A 13 -24.49 24.89 -8.41
N LYS A 14 -24.47 23.70 -7.79
CA LYS A 14 -24.97 23.54 -6.41
C LYS A 14 -24.17 24.36 -5.40
N MET A 15 -22.86 24.43 -5.58
CA MET A 15 -22.00 25.26 -4.72
C MET A 15 -22.29 26.76 -4.90
N ILE A 16 -22.52 27.23 -6.13
CA ILE A 16 -22.92 28.61 -6.41
C ILE A 16 -24.28 28.93 -5.79
N ALA A 17 -25.26 28.04 -5.91
CA ALA A 17 -26.58 28.22 -5.31
C ALA A 17 -26.50 28.30 -3.77
N LEU A 18 -25.66 27.46 -3.15
CA LEU A 18 -25.40 27.51 -1.72
C LEU A 18 -24.68 28.81 -1.31
N LEU A 19 -23.69 29.24 -2.07
CA LEU A 19 -22.98 30.50 -1.84
C LEU A 19 -23.94 31.69 -1.92
N ALA A 20 -24.77 31.76 -2.97
CA ALA A 20 -25.76 32.81 -3.15
C ALA A 20 -26.75 32.85 -1.97
N THR A 21 -27.18 31.69 -1.47
CA THR A 21 -28.04 31.59 -0.29
C THR A 21 -27.33 32.15 0.95
N GLY A 22 -26.07 31.77 1.17
CA GLY A 22 -25.25 32.23 2.29
C GLY A 22 -24.96 33.73 2.26
N LEU A 23 -24.72 34.32 1.09
CA LEU A 23 -24.45 35.75 0.91
C LEU A 23 -25.73 36.58 1.08
N VAL A 24 -26.82 36.23 0.38
CA VAL A 24 -28.06 37.02 0.37
C VAL A 24 -28.76 36.93 1.73
N LYS A 25 -29.04 35.71 2.21
CA LYS A 25 -29.75 35.52 3.48
C LYS A 25 -28.85 35.82 4.68
N GLY A 26 -27.56 35.48 4.60
CA GLY A 26 -26.60 35.77 5.67
C GLY A 26 -26.39 37.26 5.90
N ALA A 27 -26.26 38.06 4.83
CA ALA A 27 -26.13 39.52 4.96
C ALA A 27 -27.38 40.17 5.57
N SER A 28 -28.58 39.72 5.16
CA SER A 28 -29.86 40.18 5.74
C SER A 28 -29.95 39.89 7.25
N LEU A 29 -29.54 38.69 7.67
CA LEU A 29 -29.58 38.27 9.08
C LEU A 29 -28.45 38.86 9.93
N LYS A 30 -27.32 39.23 9.32
CA LYS A 30 -26.22 39.95 9.99
C LYS A 30 -26.69 41.30 10.54
N ASN A 31 -27.57 41.97 9.81
CA ASN A 31 -28.16 43.26 10.20
C ASN A 31 -29.31 43.10 11.22
N HIS A 32 -29.75 41.87 11.52
CA HIS A 32 -30.81 41.56 12.47
C HIS A 32 -30.36 40.47 13.45
N PRO A 33 -29.40 40.75 14.36
CA PRO A 33 -28.71 39.74 15.16
C PRO A 33 -29.64 38.97 16.13
N ASN A 34 -30.81 39.52 16.46
CA ASN A 34 -31.81 38.89 17.31
C ASN A 34 -32.77 37.95 16.56
N ASN A 35 -32.68 37.85 15.23
CA ASN A 35 -33.54 36.97 14.43
C ASN A 35 -33.07 35.50 14.51
N LEU A 36 -33.28 34.88 15.67
CA LEU A 36 -32.89 33.48 15.93
C LEU A 36 -33.60 32.50 14.99
N ILE A 37 -34.86 32.77 14.63
CA ILE A 37 -35.64 31.92 13.71
C ILE A 37 -35.03 31.94 12.30
N GLY A 38 -34.64 33.12 11.81
CA GLY A 38 -33.97 33.27 10.52
C GLY A 38 -32.62 32.57 10.47
N TRP A 39 -31.81 32.69 11.53
CA TRP A 39 -30.54 31.95 11.65
C TRP A 39 -30.75 30.44 11.69
N LYS A 40 -31.77 29.95 12.41
CA LYS A 40 -32.14 28.53 12.43
C LYS A 40 -32.50 28.03 11.03
N GLN A 41 -33.35 28.75 10.31
CA GLN A 41 -33.75 28.38 8.94
C GLN A 41 -32.57 28.37 7.98
N LEU A 42 -31.71 29.40 8.01
CA LEU A 42 -30.52 29.46 7.16
C LEU A 42 -29.58 28.29 7.42
N LEU A 43 -29.26 28.01 8.69
CA LEU A 43 -28.35 26.91 9.04
C LEU A 43 -28.92 25.55 8.64
N THR A 44 -30.22 25.30 8.83
CA THR A 44 -30.85 24.04 8.37
C THR A 44 -30.72 23.87 6.86
N ILE A 45 -31.06 24.90 6.07
CA ILE A 45 -30.95 24.87 4.61
C ILE A 45 -29.49 24.62 4.18
N ASN A 46 -28.55 25.35 4.79
CA ASN A 46 -27.13 25.19 4.48
C ASN A 46 -26.64 23.78 4.79
N ILE A 47 -27.02 23.20 5.94
CA ILE A 47 -26.64 21.83 6.31
C ILE A 47 -27.14 20.81 5.29
N ASP A 48 -28.39 20.92 4.84
CA ASP A 48 -28.99 20.01 3.87
C ASP A 48 -28.32 20.11 2.49
N GLU A 49 -28.03 21.32 2.03
CA GLU A 49 -27.32 21.54 0.77
C GLU A 49 -25.85 21.10 0.85
N LEU A 50 -25.17 21.32 1.98
CA LEU A 50 -23.80 20.83 2.21
C LEU A 50 -23.73 19.29 2.13
N ILE A 51 -24.76 18.56 2.59
CA ILE A 51 -24.83 17.09 2.42
C ILE A 51 -24.82 16.72 0.94
N LYS A 52 -25.64 17.41 0.13
CA LYS A 52 -25.74 17.15 -1.32
C LYS A 52 -24.40 17.44 -2.01
N VAL A 53 -23.80 18.60 -1.77
CA VAL A 53 -22.51 19.01 -2.34
C VAL A 53 -21.40 18.03 -1.95
N VAL A 54 -21.27 17.68 -0.67
CA VAL A 54 -20.26 16.73 -0.19
C VAL A 54 -20.46 15.34 -0.81
N SER A 55 -21.70 14.86 -0.91
CA SER A 55 -22.00 13.55 -1.50
C SER A 55 -21.65 13.49 -2.99
N LEU A 56 -21.88 14.58 -3.72
CA LEU A 56 -21.56 14.69 -5.14
C LEU A 56 -20.04 14.78 -5.35
N SER A 57 -19.35 15.60 -4.55
CA SER A 57 -17.88 15.70 -4.57
C SER A 57 -17.22 14.33 -4.34
N GLN A 58 -17.69 13.57 -3.35
CA GLN A 58 -17.19 12.22 -3.07
C GLN A 58 -17.45 11.25 -4.25
N ARG A 59 -18.64 11.31 -4.85
CA ARG A 59 -18.98 10.47 -6.01
C ARG A 59 -18.09 10.76 -7.21
N ILE A 60 -17.77 12.02 -7.46
CA ILE A 60 -16.84 12.42 -8.54
C ILE A 60 -15.43 11.93 -8.21
N TYR A 61 -14.99 12.05 -6.95
CA TYR A 61 -13.68 11.54 -6.50
C TYR A 61 -13.54 10.03 -6.73
N ASP A 62 -14.53 9.25 -6.29
CA ASP A 62 -14.51 7.78 -6.40
C ASP A 62 -14.48 7.33 -7.86
N ARG A 63 -15.23 8.01 -8.75
CA ARG A 63 -15.21 7.75 -10.20
C ARG A 63 -13.89 8.18 -10.84
N GLY A 64 -13.37 9.35 -10.46
CA GLY A 64 -12.11 9.89 -10.99
C GLY A 64 -10.93 8.96 -10.69
N LYS A 65 -10.89 8.35 -9.50
CA LYS A 65 -9.86 7.40 -9.09
C LYS A 65 -9.75 6.15 -9.97
N ILE A 66 -10.85 5.76 -10.62
CA ILE A 66 -10.91 4.56 -11.47
C ILE A 66 -10.43 4.86 -12.91
N ILE A 67 -10.40 6.14 -13.30
CA ILE A 67 -10.03 6.55 -14.65
C ILE A 67 -8.50 6.62 -14.75
N ASP A 68 -7.93 5.82 -15.64
CA ASP A 68 -6.51 5.88 -15.97
C ASP A 68 -6.11 7.29 -16.42
N ARG A 69 -5.04 7.83 -15.83
CA ARG A 69 -4.50 9.18 -16.07
C ARG A 69 -5.41 10.34 -15.65
N PHE A 70 -6.31 10.11 -14.71
CA PHE A 70 -7.07 11.20 -14.13
C PHE A 70 -6.15 12.15 -13.31
N PRO A 71 -6.29 13.48 -13.40
CA PRO A 71 -5.35 14.40 -12.77
C PRO A 71 -5.39 14.32 -11.24
N GLN A 72 -4.24 14.04 -10.61
CA GLN A 72 -4.15 13.84 -9.16
C GLN A 72 -4.55 15.09 -8.37
N HIS A 73 -4.10 16.28 -8.81
CA HIS A 73 -4.45 17.55 -8.18
C HIS A 73 -5.97 17.79 -8.13
N TYR A 74 -6.75 17.20 -9.05
CA TYR A 74 -8.21 17.31 -9.00
C TYR A 74 -8.81 16.40 -7.93
N LEU A 75 -8.26 15.20 -7.76
CA LEU A 75 -8.64 14.33 -6.66
C LEU A 75 -8.32 15.01 -5.32
N ASP A 76 -7.19 15.69 -5.24
CA ASP A 76 -6.78 16.44 -4.05
C ASP A 76 -7.72 17.63 -3.77
N LEU A 77 -8.11 18.38 -4.81
CA LEU A 77 -9.14 19.42 -4.70
C LEU A 77 -10.45 18.86 -4.14
N LEU A 78 -11.01 17.81 -4.76
CA LEU A 78 -12.29 17.22 -4.33
C LEU A 78 -12.23 16.71 -2.90
N LYS A 79 -11.09 16.11 -2.51
CA LYS A 79 -10.85 15.64 -1.15
C LYS A 79 -10.82 16.81 -0.16
N ASN A 80 -10.16 17.92 -0.52
CA ASN A 80 -10.11 19.13 0.29
C ASN A 80 -11.49 19.80 0.41
N ILE A 81 -12.26 19.91 -0.67
CA ILE A 81 -13.65 20.38 -0.68
C ILE A 81 -14.49 19.52 0.28
N THR A 82 -14.46 18.20 0.09
CA THR A 82 -15.20 17.24 0.91
C THR A 82 -14.87 17.39 2.39
N ARG A 83 -13.58 17.47 2.73
CA ARG A 83 -13.09 17.62 4.11
C ARG A 83 -13.50 18.96 4.72
N GLY A 84 -13.28 20.06 4.00
CA GLY A 84 -13.55 21.41 4.47
C GLY A 84 -15.04 21.67 4.68
N LEU A 85 -15.86 21.35 3.68
CA LEU A 85 -17.33 21.49 3.77
C LEU A 85 -17.93 20.56 4.82
N SER A 86 -17.37 19.36 5.03
CA SER A 86 -17.79 18.48 6.12
C SER A 86 -17.48 19.07 7.50
N GLN A 87 -16.36 19.76 7.67
CA GLN A 87 -16.02 20.44 8.91
C GLN A 87 -16.94 21.64 9.15
N ILE A 88 -17.17 22.47 8.14
CA ILE A 88 -18.12 23.59 8.19
C ILE A 88 -19.52 23.10 8.55
N ARG A 89 -19.97 21.98 7.99
CA ARG A 89 -21.26 21.37 8.35
C ARG A 89 -21.31 20.99 9.82
N LYS A 90 -20.24 20.41 10.38
CA LYS A 90 -20.18 20.08 11.82
C LYS A 90 -20.27 21.34 12.68
N ASP A 91 -19.58 22.41 12.28
CA ASP A 91 -19.60 23.69 12.98
C ASP A 91 -21.00 24.33 12.91
N GLN A 92 -21.68 24.23 11.77
CA GLN A 92 -23.08 24.66 11.60
C GLN A 92 -24.07 23.83 12.44
N ILE A 93 -23.89 22.51 12.54
CA ILE A 93 -24.72 21.65 13.41
C ILE A 93 -24.54 22.04 14.87
N LYS A 94 -23.30 22.31 15.30
CA LYS A 94 -23.01 22.78 16.65
C LYS A 94 -23.70 24.13 16.92
N ALA A 95 -23.54 25.08 16.00
CA ALA A 95 -24.21 26.38 16.08
C ALA A 95 -25.75 26.25 16.12
N LEU A 96 -26.33 25.35 15.33
CA LEU A 96 -27.77 25.08 15.32
C LEU A 96 -28.26 24.49 16.65
N SER A 97 -27.49 23.57 17.25
CA SER A 97 -27.77 23.01 18.58
C SER A 97 -27.73 24.09 19.67
N ASP A 98 -26.70 24.94 19.64
CA ASP A 98 -26.57 26.07 20.56
C ASP A 98 -27.75 27.04 20.42
N LEU A 99 -28.18 27.31 19.19
CA LEU A 99 -29.32 28.17 18.87
C LEU A 99 -30.64 27.58 19.40
N GLN A 100 -30.89 26.29 19.18
CA GLN A 100 -32.08 25.61 19.71
C GLN A 100 -32.14 25.68 21.24
N SER A 101 -31.01 25.56 21.93
CA SER A 101 -30.94 25.68 23.39
C SER A 101 -31.28 27.10 23.90
N GLN A 102 -31.08 28.14 23.08
CA GLN A 102 -31.36 29.53 23.42
C GLN A 102 -32.82 29.92 23.12
N ILE A 103 -33.44 29.36 22.08
CA ILE A 103 -34.87 29.60 21.76
C ILE A 103 -35.79 29.18 22.92
N HIS A 104 -35.39 28.17 23.70
CA HIS A 104 -36.19 27.64 24.81
C HIS A 104 -35.95 28.32 26.16
N LYS A 105 -35.13 29.39 26.23
CA LYS A 105 -34.90 30.17 27.46
C LYS A 105 -35.64 31.52 27.39
N PRO A 106 -36.29 31.99 28.48
CA PRO A 106 -36.89 33.32 28.52
C PRO A 106 -35.82 34.39 28.28
N SER A 107 -36.05 35.27 27.30
CA SER A 107 -35.06 36.22 26.80
C SER A 107 -34.76 37.33 27.81
N GLN A 108 -33.52 37.42 28.30
CA GLN A 108 -33.01 38.67 28.84
C GLN A 108 -32.60 39.58 27.67
N ALA A 109 -33.20 40.77 27.58
CA ALA A 109 -32.94 41.76 26.55
C ALA A 109 -31.50 42.30 26.65
N THR A 110 -30.55 41.58 26.07
CA THR A 110 -29.18 42.04 25.86
C THR A 110 -29.00 42.37 24.38
N VAL A 111 -28.69 43.63 24.08
CA VAL A 111 -28.43 44.09 22.72
C VAL A 111 -27.10 43.49 22.25
N LYS A 112 -27.15 42.42 21.45
CA LYS A 112 -25.96 41.85 20.81
C LYS A 112 -25.64 42.66 19.55
N LEU A 113 -24.48 43.33 19.52
CA LEU A 113 -24.02 44.11 18.36
C LEU A 113 -23.79 43.23 17.11
N THR A 114 -23.52 41.94 17.27
CA THR A 114 -23.33 40.99 16.17
C THR A 114 -23.89 39.61 16.53
N SER A 115 -24.42 38.90 15.53
CA SER A 115 -24.92 37.54 15.72
C SER A 115 -23.76 36.58 15.96
N PRO A 116 -23.82 35.71 17.00
CA PRO A 116 -22.79 34.70 17.25
C PRO A 116 -22.73 33.63 16.13
N TYR A 117 -23.72 33.59 15.24
CA TYR A 117 -23.84 32.61 14.16
C TYR A 117 -23.28 33.14 12.82
N ALA A 118 -23.04 34.45 12.69
CA ALA A 118 -22.48 35.05 11.49
C ALA A 118 -21.07 34.53 11.12
N PRO A 119 -20.14 34.28 12.06
CA PRO A 119 -18.83 33.72 11.74
C PRO A 119 -18.91 32.35 11.03
N VAL A 120 -19.86 31.49 11.42
CA VAL A 120 -20.00 30.15 10.85
C VAL A 120 -20.55 30.22 9.41
N ASN A 121 -21.44 31.18 9.13
CA ASN A 121 -21.89 31.43 7.75
C ASN A 121 -20.77 32.03 6.88
N ASN A 122 -20.00 32.99 7.41
CA ASN A 122 -18.88 33.59 6.68
C ASN A 122 -17.79 32.55 6.34
N GLN A 123 -17.48 31.65 7.28
CA GLN A 123 -16.55 30.56 7.04
C GLN A 123 -17.02 29.65 5.89
N MET A 124 -18.34 29.42 5.76
CA MET A 124 -18.90 28.69 4.64
C MET A 124 -18.76 29.46 3.32
N THR A 125 -19.12 30.74 3.28
CA THR A 125 -19.09 31.55 2.05
C THR A 125 -17.66 31.70 1.53
N GLU A 126 -16.70 32.03 2.40
CA GLU A 126 -15.27 32.14 2.03
C GLU A 126 -14.71 30.83 1.47
N HIS A 127 -15.09 29.70 2.08
CA HIS A 127 -14.65 28.38 1.60
C HIS A 127 -15.27 28.02 0.24
N LEU A 128 -16.56 28.31 0.05
CA LEU A 128 -17.26 28.06 -1.22
C LEU A 128 -16.73 28.93 -2.35
N GLU A 129 -16.52 30.23 -2.13
CA GLU A 129 -15.97 31.15 -3.14
C GLU A 129 -14.66 30.63 -3.72
N LYS A 130 -13.77 30.23 -2.81
CA LYS A 130 -12.47 29.67 -3.17
C LYS A 130 -12.60 28.35 -3.92
N ASP A 131 -13.36 27.39 -3.39
CA ASP A 131 -13.51 26.08 -4.02
C ASP A 131 -14.15 26.17 -5.41
N ILE A 132 -15.17 27.04 -5.57
CA ILE A 132 -15.83 27.31 -6.86
C ILE A 132 -14.81 27.85 -7.86
N LEU A 133 -14.00 28.84 -7.48
CA LEU A 133 -12.98 29.41 -8.38
C LEU A 133 -12.03 28.33 -8.92
N PHE A 134 -11.52 27.46 -8.04
CA PHE A 134 -10.61 26.38 -8.42
C PHE A 134 -11.31 25.27 -9.23
N LEU A 135 -12.56 24.93 -8.90
CA LEU A 135 -13.37 23.97 -9.67
C LEU A 135 -13.65 24.48 -11.10
N VAL A 136 -14.00 25.75 -11.25
CA VAL A 136 -14.25 26.38 -12.55
C VAL A 136 -12.97 26.37 -13.38
N LYS A 137 -11.85 26.80 -12.80
CA LYS A 137 -10.54 26.80 -13.47
C LYS A 137 -10.13 25.40 -13.93
N MET A 138 -10.34 24.38 -13.10
CA MET A 138 -10.02 22.99 -13.48
C MET A 138 -10.97 22.43 -14.55
N THR A 139 -12.27 22.64 -14.40
CA THR A 139 -13.27 22.20 -15.38
C THR A 139 -12.96 22.81 -16.74
N ASN A 140 -12.55 24.09 -16.77
CA ASN A 140 -12.11 24.77 -17.97
C ASN A 140 -10.83 24.16 -18.58
N GLU A 141 -9.83 23.80 -17.76
CA GLU A 141 -8.65 23.08 -18.26
C GLU A 141 -9.02 21.73 -18.89
N GLN A 142 -9.89 20.95 -18.24
CA GLN A 142 -10.33 19.66 -18.78
C GLN A 142 -11.09 19.83 -20.10
N LYS A 143 -11.93 20.87 -20.20
CA LYS A 143 -12.64 21.22 -21.45
C LYS A 143 -11.65 21.62 -22.55
N LEU A 144 -10.67 22.47 -22.25
CA LEU A 144 -9.65 22.91 -23.20
C LEU A 144 -8.75 21.75 -23.66
N GLY A 145 -8.37 20.84 -22.76
CA GLY A 145 -7.61 19.64 -23.11
C GLY A 145 -8.37 18.72 -24.07
N ARG A 146 -9.69 18.58 -23.92
CA ARG A 146 -10.55 17.86 -24.88
C ARG A 146 -10.59 18.57 -26.24
N THR A 147 -10.75 19.89 -26.23
CA THR A 147 -10.74 20.72 -27.44
C THR A 147 -9.42 20.57 -28.21
N LYS A 148 -8.28 20.59 -27.51
CA LYS A 148 -6.95 20.34 -28.09
C LYS A 148 -6.81 18.93 -28.66
N THR A 149 -7.27 17.91 -27.94
CA THR A 149 -7.22 16.51 -28.44
C THR A 149 -8.03 16.35 -29.73
N LEU A 150 -9.21 16.97 -29.79
CA LEU A 150 -10.05 16.96 -30.99
C LEU A 150 -9.44 17.76 -32.13
N GLU A 151 -8.77 18.88 -31.84
CA GLU A 151 -8.00 19.65 -32.82
C GLU A 151 -6.82 18.85 -33.38
N GLU A 152 -6.02 18.19 -32.54
CA GLU A 152 -4.92 17.33 -32.97
C GLU A 152 -5.42 16.15 -33.82
N GLU A 153 -6.54 15.52 -33.45
CA GLU A 153 -7.19 14.48 -34.24
C GLU A 153 -7.65 15.02 -35.61
N LEU A 154 -8.25 16.20 -35.62
CA LEU A 154 -8.72 16.87 -36.83
C LEU A 154 -7.55 17.21 -37.78
N ASN A 155 -6.46 17.75 -37.24
CA ASN A 155 -5.26 18.09 -38.00
C ASN A 155 -4.65 16.83 -38.65
N ASN A 156 -4.48 15.75 -37.87
CA ASN A 156 -3.98 14.47 -38.38
C ASN A 156 -4.87 13.90 -39.50
N LEU A 157 -6.20 13.90 -39.32
CA LEU A 157 -7.13 13.42 -40.34
C LEU A 157 -7.06 14.25 -41.62
N THR A 158 -6.89 15.56 -41.49
CA THR A 158 -6.79 16.49 -42.61
C THR A 158 -5.50 16.28 -43.40
N GLN A 159 -4.36 16.12 -42.71
CA GLN A 159 -3.07 15.78 -43.33
C GLN A 159 -3.13 14.42 -44.05
N THR A 160 -3.71 13.40 -43.41
CA THR A 160 -3.84 12.07 -44.02
C THR A 160 -4.83 12.07 -45.19
N LEU A 161 -5.79 13.01 -45.23
CA LEU A 161 -6.68 13.17 -46.38
C LEU A 161 -5.94 13.81 -47.56
N ARG A 162 -5.11 14.83 -47.29
CA ARG A 162 -4.26 15.47 -48.32
C ARG A 162 -3.35 14.45 -49.00
N GLU A 163 -2.59 13.69 -48.21
CA GLU A 163 -1.66 12.69 -48.76
C GLU A 163 -2.37 11.64 -49.62
N ASP A 164 -3.56 11.21 -49.22
CA ASP A 164 -4.34 10.25 -50.00
C ASP A 164 -4.86 10.88 -51.29
N LEU A 165 -5.35 12.13 -51.26
CA LEU A 165 -5.80 12.84 -52.46
C LEU A 165 -4.65 13.00 -53.47
N GLU A 166 -3.45 13.34 -53.01
CA GLU A 166 -2.26 13.45 -53.87
C GLU A 166 -1.85 12.10 -54.49
N LYS A 167 -1.93 11.01 -53.72
CA LYS A 167 -1.65 9.63 -54.19
C LYS A 167 -2.73 9.08 -55.14
N SER A 168 -3.95 9.61 -55.06
CA SER A 168 -5.13 9.13 -55.80
C SER A 168 -5.13 9.49 -57.28
N ASN A 169 -4.30 10.44 -57.71
CA ASN A 169 -4.13 10.81 -59.12
C ASN A 169 -3.60 9.66 -60.00
N ASN A 170 -3.15 8.53 -59.42
CA ASN A 170 -2.46 7.44 -60.12
C ASN A 170 -3.08 6.02 -59.95
N LYS A 171 -4.32 5.85 -59.42
CA LYS A 171 -4.90 4.51 -59.11
C LYS A 171 -6.38 4.32 -59.48
N LYS A 172 -6.84 3.04 -59.55
CA LYS A 172 -8.24 2.61 -59.82
C LYS A 172 -9.28 3.41 -59.00
N PHE A 173 -10.06 4.22 -59.72
CA PHE A 173 -11.01 5.23 -59.22
C PHE A 173 -12.03 4.76 -58.15
N SER A 174 -12.64 3.57 -58.31
CA SER A 174 -13.79 3.19 -57.48
C SER A 174 -13.46 2.85 -56.02
N LYS A 175 -12.33 2.19 -55.77
CA LYS A 175 -11.90 1.82 -54.40
C LYS A 175 -11.37 3.04 -53.64
N THR A 176 -10.60 3.87 -54.33
CA THR A 176 -10.01 5.12 -53.81
C THR A 176 -11.08 6.15 -53.42
N SER A 177 -12.12 6.33 -54.24
CA SER A 177 -13.22 7.27 -53.93
C SER A 177 -13.98 6.89 -52.65
N LYS A 178 -14.16 5.60 -52.36
CA LYS A 178 -14.85 5.14 -51.15
C LYS A 178 -14.03 5.40 -49.87
N GLU A 179 -12.73 5.17 -49.92
CA GLU A 179 -11.83 5.40 -48.78
C GLU A 179 -11.71 6.90 -48.43
N LEU A 180 -11.57 7.75 -49.45
CA LEU A 180 -11.54 9.22 -49.28
C LEU A 180 -12.85 9.77 -48.70
N LYS A 181 -14.01 9.31 -49.19
CA LYS A 181 -15.32 9.69 -48.63
C LYS A 181 -15.45 9.35 -47.15
N ASN A 182 -14.98 8.17 -46.75
CA ASN A 182 -14.98 7.77 -45.35
C ASN A 182 -14.09 8.68 -44.48
N LYS A 183 -12.93 9.12 -44.99
CA LYS A 183 -12.06 10.09 -44.29
C LYS A 183 -12.74 11.45 -44.14
N ILE A 184 -13.38 11.96 -45.19
CA ILE A 184 -14.15 13.22 -45.15
C ILE A 184 -15.29 13.13 -44.11
N GLU A 185 -16.00 12.00 -44.05
CA GLU A 185 -17.04 11.79 -43.02
C GLU A 185 -16.47 11.75 -41.59
N LYS A 186 -15.28 11.20 -41.40
CA LYS A 186 -14.59 11.23 -40.09
C LYS A 186 -14.23 12.66 -39.70
N ILE A 187 -13.65 13.44 -40.61
CA ILE A 187 -13.34 14.86 -40.41
C ILE A 187 -14.61 15.63 -40.02
N GLN A 188 -15.72 15.41 -40.75
CA GLN A 188 -17.00 16.04 -40.43
C GLN A 188 -17.49 15.70 -39.01
N LYS A 189 -17.36 14.42 -38.59
CA LYS A 189 -17.75 13.98 -37.23
C LYS A 189 -16.87 14.60 -36.14
N VAL A 190 -15.55 14.65 -36.33
CA VAL A 190 -14.61 15.25 -35.37
C VAL A 190 -14.83 16.75 -35.27
N LEU A 191 -14.99 17.43 -36.41
CA LEU A 191 -15.34 18.84 -36.45
C LEU A 191 -16.64 19.13 -35.70
N GLN A 192 -17.70 18.33 -35.92
CA GLN A 192 -18.96 18.50 -35.18
C GLN A 192 -18.79 18.32 -33.66
N ARG A 193 -17.95 17.36 -33.23
CA ARG A 193 -17.65 17.17 -31.80
C ARG A 193 -16.89 18.35 -31.21
N LEU A 194 -15.86 18.83 -31.91
CA LEU A 194 -15.10 20.02 -31.52
C LEU A 194 -16.03 21.23 -31.37
N MET A 195 -16.96 21.37 -32.30
CA MET A 195 -17.97 22.43 -32.30
C MET A 195 -18.93 22.35 -31.12
N ASN A 196 -19.48 21.17 -30.85
CA ASN A 196 -20.36 20.96 -29.70
C ASN A 196 -19.61 21.25 -28.39
N GLN A 197 -18.32 20.87 -28.31
CA GLN A 197 -17.47 21.12 -27.15
C GLN A 197 -17.20 22.62 -26.95
N LEU A 198 -16.81 23.34 -28.00
CA LEU A 198 -16.58 24.79 -27.96
C LEU A 198 -17.86 25.57 -27.61
N SER A 199 -19.00 25.20 -28.18
CA SER A 199 -20.30 25.83 -27.90
C SER A 199 -20.69 25.67 -26.43
N ARG A 200 -20.60 24.46 -25.88
CA ARG A 200 -20.84 24.19 -24.44
C ARG A 200 -19.87 24.98 -23.54
N GLN A 201 -18.62 25.16 -23.99
CA GLN A 201 -17.61 25.91 -23.24
C GLN A 201 -17.91 27.41 -23.15
N THR A 202 -18.58 28.00 -24.14
CA THR A 202 -18.96 29.43 -24.15
C THR A 202 -20.26 29.77 -23.40
N GLN A 203 -21.07 28.77 -23.02
CA GLN A 203 -22.40 28.99 -22.42
C GLN A 203 -22.40 29.00 -20.88
N SER A 204 -21.42 28.38 -20.22
CA SER A 204 -21.57 28.04 -18.79
C SER A 204 -20.91 28.99 -17.77
N MET A 205 -19.99 29.92 -18.13
CA MET A 205 -19.37 30.90 -17.19
C MET A 205 -18.75 32.12 -17.93
N PRO A 206 -18.59 33.30 -17.28
CA PRO A 206 -18.10 34.53 -17.93
C PRO A 206 -16.61 34.50 -18.33
N ASP A 207 -16.35 34.94 -19.56
CA ASP A 207 -15.19 35.64 -20.16
C ASP A 207 -13.71 35.27 -19.88
N GLU A 208 -13.34 34.39 -18.93
CA GLU A 208 -11.92 34.35 -18.50
C GLU A 208 -10.94 33.51 -19.35
N PHE A 209 -11.39 32.56 -20.19
CA PHE A 209 -10.45 31.61 -20.81
C PHE A 209 -10.54 31.49 -22.34
N LEU A 210 -11.64 31.90 -22.94
CA LEU A 210 -11.80 31.90 -24.40
C LEU A 210 -12.54 33.16 -24.79
N ASN A 211 -11.85 34.08 -25.47
CA ASN A 211 -12.48 35.27 -26.04
C ASN A 211 -13.59 34.81 -27.02
N PRO A 212 -14.89 34.99 -26.69
CA PRO A 212 -15.98 34.51 -27.52
C PRO A 212 -15.93 35.14 -28.92
N ASN A 213 -15.35 36.34 -29.03
CA ASN A 213 -15.22 37.07 -30.28
C ASN A 213 -14.09 36.53 -31.18
N ALA A 214 -13.14 35.76 -30.64
CA ALA A 214 -12.10 35.10 -31.43
C ALA A 214 -12.66 33.93 -32.26
N PHE A 215 -13.65 33.20 -31.71
CA PHE A 215 -14.27 32.04 -32.35
C PHE A 215 -15.48 32.39 -33.23
N LYS A 216 -16.15 33.52 -32.99
CA LYS A 216 -17.25 34.02 -33.86
C LYS A 216 -16.82 34.30 -35.31
N ARG A 217 -15.53 34.47 -35.58
CA ARG A 217 -14.99 34.71 -36.93
C ARG A 217 -14.83 33.45 -37.77
N LEU A 218 -14.85 32.27 -37.16
CA LEU A 218 -14.86 30.99 -37.88
C LEU A 218 -16.27 30.75 -38.41
N ASN A 219 -16.41 30.75 -39.74
CA ASN A 219 -17.72 30.59 -40.37
C ASN A 219 -18.03 29.10 -40.52
N MET A 220 -18.72 28.57 -39.53
CA MET A 220 -19.02 27.14 -39.39
C MET A 220 -19.87 26.57 -40.54
N GLY A 221 -20.69 27.42 -41.17
CA GLY A 221 -21.39 27.06 -42.40
C GLY A 221 -20.41 26.77 -43.54
N LYS A 222 -19.37 27.62 -43.69
CA LYS A 222 -18.36 27.47 -44.75
C LYS A 222 -17.56 26.17 -44.62
N LEU A 223 -17.12 25.80 -43.42
CA LEU A 223 -16.38 24.55 -43.19
C LEU A 223 -17.22 23.30 -43.50
N SER A 224 -18.49 23.29 -43.07
CA SER A 224 -19.41 22.20 -43.37
C SER A 224 -19.71 22.08 -44.86
N ASP A 225 -19.89 23.23 -45.53
CA ASP A 225 -20.15 23.26 -46.97
C ASP A 225 -18.91 22.89 -47.79
N ALA A 226 -17.71 23.27 -47.36
CA ALA A 226 -16.45 22.84 -47.96
C ALA A 226 -16.31 21.30 -47.91
N LEU A 227 -16.64 20.66 -46.78
CA LEU A 227 -16.65 19.20 -46.66
C LEU A 227 -17.66 18.52 -47.59
N LYS A 228 -18.88 19.08 -47.73
CA LYS A 228 -19.88 18.58 -48.68
C LYS A 228 -19.42 18.71 -50.13
N LYS A 229 -18.82 19.86 -50.49
CA LYS A 229 -18.25 20.09 -51.83
C LYS A 229 -17.12 19.10 -52.12
N MET A 230 -16.17 18.93 -51.20
CA MET A 230 -15.09 17.94 -51.35
C MET A 230 -15.64 16.52 -51.53
N LYS A 231 -16.66 16.12 -50.77
CA LYS A 231 -17.31 14.81 -50.95
C LYS A 231 -17.90 14.63 -52.34
N ALA A 232 -18.48 15.67 -52.93
CA ALA A 232 -19.01 15.67 -54.29
C ALA A 232 -17.89 15.61 -55.34
N MET A 233 -16.80 16.38 -55.18
CA MET A 233 -15.63 16.36 -56.06
C MET A 233 -14.96 14.98 -56.09
N VAL A 234 -14.74 14.37 -54.92
CA VAL A 234 -14.22 13.00 -54.79
C VAL A 234 -15.16 11.94 -55.39
N SER A 235 -16.47 12.21 -55.44
CA SER A 235 -17.44 11.33 -56.11
C SER A 235 -17.33 11.40 -57.63
N ARG A 236 -16.94 12.56 -58.18
CA ARG A 236 -16.80 12.83 -59.62
C ARG A 236 -15.40 12.54 -60.15
N GLY A 237 -14.42 12.40 -59.25
CA GLY A 237 -13.01 12.18 -59.58
C GLY A 237 -12.18 13.45 -59.78
N ASN A 238 -12.73 14.59 -59.37
CA ASN A 238 -12.03 15.88 -59.41
C ASN A 238 -11.13 16.00 -58.16
N PHE A 239 -10.02 15.26 -58.12
CA PHE A 239 -9.13 15.23 -56.96
C PHE A 239 -8.36 16.54 -56.78
N GLU A 240 -7.97 17.21 -57.87
CA GLU A 240 -7.25 18.50 -57.82
C GLU A 240 -8.12 19.61 -57.21
N GLU A 241 -9.39 19.72 -57.64
CA GLU A 241 -10.34 20.67 -57.05
C GLU A 241 -10.58 20.38 -55.55
N ALA A 242 -10.60 19.09 -55.17
CA ALA A 242 -10.75 18.68 -53.77
C ALA A 242 -9.53 19.06 -52.93
N ILE A 243 -8.32 19.00 -53.48
CA ILE A 243 -7.08 19.44 -52.81
C ILE A 243 -7.11 20.96 -52.59
N GLU A 244 -7.54 21.75 -53.58
CA GLU A 244 -7.65 23.20 -53.44
C GLU A 244 -8.67 23.61 -52.37
N GLU A 245 -9.81 22.93 -52.28
CA GLU A 245 -10.79 23.21 -51.22
C GLU A 245 -10.28 22.76 -49.84
N LEU A 246 -9.50 21.67 -49.77
CA LEU A 246 -8.83 21.21 -48.54
C LEU A 246 -7.78 22.22 -48.05
N LYS A 247 -7.00 22.83 -48.96
CA LYS A 247 -6.01 23.86 -48.62
C LYS A 247 -6.64 25.10 -47.96
N LYS A 248 -7.84 25.50 -48.38
CA LYS A 248 -8.58 26.60 -47.73
C LYS A 248 -9.04 26.20 -46.32
N MET A 249 -9.51 24.97 -46.16
CA MET A 249 -9.98 24.43 -44.87
C MET A 249 -8.83 24.33 -43.85
N GLU A 250 -7.76 23.63 -44.18
CA GLU A 250 -6.40 24.20 -44.08
C GLU A 250 -6.13 25.36 -43.11
N GLU A 251 -6.17 26.54 -43.73
CA GLU A 251 -5.84 27.81 -43.13
C GLU A 251 -6.79 28.18 -42.00
N GLU A 252 -8.10 27.88 -42.15
CA GLU A 252 -9.08 28.11 -41.10
C GLU A 252 -8.81 27.22 -39.87
N LEU A 253 -8.47 25.94 -40.08
CA LEU A 253 -8.09 25.03 -39.00
C LEU A 253 -6.81 25.45 -38.29
N LYS A 254 -5.82 25.97 -39.04
CA LYS A 254 -4.58 26.49 -38.45
C LYS A 254 -4.83 27.72 -37.57
N LEU A 255 -5.75 28.60 -37.98
CA LEU A 255 -6.16 29.73 -37.15
C LEU A 255 -6.84 29.26 -35.85
N LEU A 256 -7.72 28.27 -35.95
CA LEU A 256 -8.37 27.66 -34.79
C LEU A 256 -7.35 27.01 -33.83
N ALA A 257 -6.41 26.23 -34.36
CA ALA A 257 -5.34 25.60 -33.59
C ALA A 257 -4.50 26.64 -32.83
N ASN A 258 -4.13 27.73 -33.51
CA ASN A 258 -3.38 28.82 -32.88
C ASN A 258 -4.16 29.48 -31.73
N GLN A 259 -5.48 29.65 -31.85
CA GLN A 259 -6.30 30.18 -30.77
C GLN A 259 -6.38 29.23 -29.58
N ILE A 260 -6.57 27.93 -29.84
CA ILE A 260 -6.60 26.88 -28.78
C ILE A 260 -5.25 26.81 -28.06
N HIS A 261 -4.13 26.84 -28.80
CA HIS A 261 -2.79 26.83 -28.22
C HIS A 261 -2.47 28.11 -27.44
N ARG A 262 -2.93 29.28 -27.90
CA ARG A 262 -2.77 30.53 -27.15
C ARG A 262 -3.52 30.47 -25.82
N ALA A 263 -4.78 30.06 -25.83
CA ALA A 263 -5.56 29.86 -24.60
C ALA A 263 -4.91 28.86 -23.63
N ASP A 264 -4.29 27.79 -24.15
CA ASP A 264 -3.54 26.84 -23.32
C ASP A 264 -2.23 27.44 -22.77
N SER A 265 -1.60 28.35 -23.51
CA SER A 265 -0.35 29.01 -23.10
C SER A 265 -0.56 30.14 -22.09
N GLU A 266 -1.64 30.90 -22.22
CA GLU A 266 -2.02 32.00 -21.33
C GLU A 266 -2.74 31.52 -20.07
N ARG A 267 -2.94 30.20 -19.95
CA ARG A 267 -3.55 29.57 -18.79
C ARG A 267 -2.81 29.92 -17.51
N GLU A 268 -3.53 30.58 -16.61
CA GLU A 268 -3.03 30.90 -15.29
C GLU A 268 -2.70 29.61 -14.50
N SER A 269 -1.53 29.56 -13.86
CA SER A 269 -1.13 28.43 -13.01
C SER A 269 -2.07 28.30 -11.80
N PHE A 270 -2.33 27.08 -11.32
CA PHE A 270 -3.06 26.87 -10.07
C PHE A 270 -2.24 27.24 -8.83
N LEU A 271 -0.92 27.24 -8.97
CA LEU A 271 0.01 27.68 -7.94
C LEU A 271 0.57 29.04 -8.37
N ASP A 272 0.28 30.08 -7.59
CA ASP A 272 0.88 31.38 -7.77
C ASP A 272 2.40 31.34 -7.50
N PRO A 273 3.19 32.31 -7.99
CA PRO A 273 4.63 32.30 -7.82
C PRO A 273 5.11 32.31 -6.36
N GLU A 274 4.35 32.88 -5.43
CA GLU A 274 4.70 32.91 -4.00
C GLU A 274 4.50 31.53 -3.35
N THR A 275 3.37 30.87 -3.68
CA THR A 275 3.11 29.48 -3.29
C THR A 275 4.18 28.55 -3.82
N MET A 276 4.58 28.70 -5.09
CA MET A 276 5.64 27.87 -5.69
C MET A 276 7.00 28.07 -4.99
N LYS A 277 7.38 29.32 -4.70
CA LYS A 277 8.59 29.63 -3.90
C LYS A 277 8.53 28.99 -2.51
N THR A 278 7.36 29.00 -1.88
CA THR A 278 7.17 28.39 -0.55
C THR A 278 7.32 26.87 -0.62
N ILE A 279 6.80 26.22 -1.65
CA ILE A 279 6.99 24.78 -1.91
C ILE A 279 8.46 24.45 -2.15
N ASP A 280 9.16 25.20 -3.02
CA ASP A 280 10.58 24.99 -3.29
C ASP A 280 11.46 25.14 -2.03
N ASN A 281 11.16 26.14 -1.21
CA ASN A 281 11.84 26.33 0.08
C ASN A 281 11.51 25.19 1.06
N SER A 282 10.28 24.67 1.03
CA SER A 282 9.87 23.55 1.88
C SER A 282 10.55 22.24 1.47
N ILE A 283 10.72 21.99 0.17
CA ILE A 283 11.49 20.84 -0.34
C ILE A 283 12.92 20.89 0.18
N LYS A 284 13.61 22.05 0.06
CA LYS A 284 14.98 22.21 0.58
C LYS A 284 15.08 21.96 2.07
N LYS A 285 14.13 22.48 2.86
CA LYS A 285 14.08 22.25 4.32
C LYS A 285 13.83 20.79 4.64
N LEU A 286 12.95 20.12 3.91
CA LEU A 286 12.63 18.72 4.11
C LEU A 286 13.86 17.84 3.80
N ASP A 287 14.55 18.10 2.68
CA ASP A 287 15.80 17.39 2.33
C ASP A 287 16.88 17.57 3.41
N GLN A 288 17.01 18.77 3.99
CA GLN A 288 17.93 19.02 5.11
C GLN A 288 17.53 18.25 6.37
N LEU A 289 16.23 18.21 6.66
CA LEU A 289 15.68 17.55 7.84
C LEU A 289 15.82 16.02 7.72
N GLU A 290 15.57 15.46 6.55
CA GLU A 290 15.82 14.04 6.23
C GLU A 290 17.29 13.65 6.47
N ARG A 291 18.24 14.41 5.91
CA ARG A 291 19.68 14.14 6.09
C ARG A 291 20.10 14.21 7.57
N ARG A 292 19.60 15.20 8.31
CA ARG A 292 19.93 15.35 9.74
C ARG A 292 19.30 14.23 10.58
N GLN A 293 18.07 13.83 10.29
CA GLN A 293 17.42 12.69 10.94
C GLN A 293 18.16 11.38 10.64
N GLN A 294 18.62 11.20 9.40
CA GLN A 294 19.39 10.02 9.00
C GLN A 294 20.72 9.94 9.75
N ASN A 295 21.48 11.03 9.79
CA ASN A 295 22.74 11.09 10.54
C ASN A 295 22.52 10.80 12.03
N LEU A 296 21.43 11.30 12.61
CA LEU A 296 21.08 11.05 14.00
C LEU A 296 20.74 9.57 14.24
N ALA A 297 19.96 8.95 13.36
CA ALA A 297 19.63 7.53 13.42
C ALA A 297 20.87 6.63 13.27
N GLU A 298 21.80 7.00 12.39
CA GLU A 298 23.09 6.32 12.24
C GLU A 298 23.94 6.45 13.51
N THR A 299 24.01 7.65 14.10
CA THR A 299 24.76 7.89 15.35
C THR A 299 24.15 7.12 16.52
N ALA A 300 22.82 7.09 16.63
CA ALA A 300 22.11 6.31 17.64
C ALA A 300 22.37 4.80 17.46
N THR A 301 22.42 4.32 16.21
CA THR A 301 22.74 2.93 15.88
C THR A 301 24.17 2.57 16.28
N GLN A 302 25.16 3.41 15.93
CA GLN A 302 26.55 3.22 16.33
C GLN A 302 26.71 3.21 17.86
N MET A 303 26.03 4.13 18.55
CA MET A 303 26.01 4.16 20.01
C MET A 303 25.40 2.88 20.59
N SER A 304 24.28 2.40 20.03
CA SER A 304 23.66 1.14 20.44
C SER A 304 24.61 -0.06 20.27
N GLN A 305 25.33 -0.12 19.14
CA GLN A 305 26.33 -1.17 18.88
C GLN A 305 27.48 -1.11 19.88
N LYS A 306 28.03 0.09 20.15
CA LYS A 306 29.11 0.30 21.13
C LYS A 306 28.70 -0.15 22.53
N LEU A 307 27.50 0.22 22.98
CA LEU A 307 26.96 -0.19 24.27
C LEU A 307 26.74 -1.71 24.34
N ARG A 308 26.24 -2.32 23.26
CA ARG A 308 26.07 -3.78 23.19
C ARG A 308 27.41 -4.52 23.27
N GLN A 309 28.44 -4.02 22.58
CA GLN A 309 29.79 -4.61 22.65
C GLN A 309 30.41 -4.49 24.05
N GLN A 310 30.24 -3.34 24.73
CA GLN A 310 30.69 -3.16 26.11
C GLN A 310 29.99 -4.14 27.06
N GLN A 311 28.68 -4.35 26.89
CA GLN A 311 27.91 -5.30 27.68
C GLN A 311 28.36 -6.74 27.46
N LEU A 312 28.59 -7.14 26.21
CA LEU A 312 29.03 -8.51 25.92
C LEU A 312 30.35 -8.85 26.61
N LYS A 313 31.28 -7.87 26.70
CA LYS A 313 32.54 -8.03 27.44
C LYS A 313 32.36 -8.20 28.95
N GLU A 314 31.45 -7.44 29.57
CA GLU A 314 31.17 -7.57 31.02
C GLU A 314 30.53 -8.92 31.39
N PHE A 315 29.74 -9.50 30.47
CA PHE A 315 29.04 -10.75 30.70
C PHE A 315 29.77 -11.97 30.11
N GLU A 316 30.90 -11.81 29.43
CA GLU A 316 31.59 -12.89 28.70
C GLU A 316 31.81 -14.13 29.56
N ASN A 317 32.36 -13.97 30.77
CA ASN A 317 32.57 -15.07 31.71
C ASN A 317 31.26 -15.72 32.21
N GLN A 318 30.20 -14.92 32.38
CA GLN A 318 28.89 -15.41 32.84
C GLN A 318 28.12 -16.11 31.70
N VAL A 319 28.26 -15.62 30.47
CA VAL A 319 27.74 -16.23 29.24
C VAL A 319 28.43 -17.58 29.00
N ASP A 320 29.75 -17.63 29.18
CA ASP A 320 30.51 -18.86 29.04
C ASP A 320 30.11 -19.92 30.06
N LYS A 321 29.93 -19.51 31.33
CA LYS A 321 29.40 -20.39 32.37
C LYS A 321 27.99 -20.87 32.02
N LEU A 322 27.11 -19.96 31.60
CA LEU A 322 25.75 -20.29 31.19
C LEU A 322 25.75 -21.34 30.07
N PHE A 323 26.56 -21.17 29.01
CA PHE A 323 26.55 -22.13 27.90
C PHE A 323 27.12 -23.50 28.27
N LYS A 324 28.10 -23.57 29.18
CA LYS A 324 28.53 -24.85 29.76
C LYS A 324 27.38 -25.55 30.48
N ASP A 325 26.64 -24.81 31.30
CA ASP A 325 25.48 -25.33 32.01
C ASP A 325 24.36 -25.75 31.04
N LEU A 326 24.09 -24.96 30.00
CA LEU A 326 23.07 -25.26 28.98
C LEU A 326 23.43 -26.51 28.16
N LEU A 327 24.70 -26.71 27.82
CA LEU A 327 25.16 -27.92 27.13
C LEU A 327 24.90 -29.16 27.97
N HIS A 328 25.23 -29.12 29.27
CA HIS A 328 24.97 -30.22 30.19
C HIS A 328 23.47 -30.51 30.34
N ASP A 329 22.65 -29.47 30.50
CA ASP A 329 21.19 -29.60 30.61
C ASP A 329 20.60 -30.21 29.31
N ILE A 330 21.03 -29.75 28.14
CA ILE A 330 20.57 -30.28 26.85
C ILE A 330 20.99 -31.72 26.64
N ASP A 331 22.24 -32.07 26.94
CA ASP A 331 22.72 -33.44 26.78
C ASP A 331 22.00 -34.41 27.73
N SER A 332 21.64 -33.96 28.93
CA SER A 332 20.80 -34.74 29.84
C SER A 332 19.43 -35.04 29.21
N ILE A 333 18.74 -34.05 28.63
CA ILE A 333 17.46 -34.27 27.94
C ILE A 333 17.63 -35.20 26.73
N ARG A 334 18.69 -35.01 25.93
CA ARG A 334 18.98 -35.87 24.76
C ARG A 334 19.20 -37.31 25.19
N ASN A 335 19.87 -37.55 26.32
CA ASN A 335 20.11 -38.89 26.84
C ASN A 335 18.82 -39.56 27.32
N LEU A 336 17.93 -38.83 27.99
CA LEU A 336 16.58 -39.33 28.36
C LEU A 336 15.81 -39.78 27.12
N PHE A 337 15.67 -38.91 26.12
CA PHE A 337 14.91 -39.23 24.90
C PHE A 337 15.54 -40.33 24.05
N LYS A 338 16.87 -40.45 24.00
CA LYS A 338 17.55 -41.61 23.37
C LYS A 338 17.30 -42.89 24.16
N GLY A 339 17.20 -42.81 25.48
CA GLY A 339 16.81 -43.91 26.36
C GLY A 339 15.39 -44.38 26.05
N ASP A 340 14.44 -43.45 25.93
CA ASP A 340 13.06 -43.72 25.52
C ASP A 340 12.95 -44.34 24.13
N GLU A 341 13.70 -43.81 23.16
CA GLU A 341 13.72 -44.33 21.80
C GLU A 341 14.13 -45.82 21.79
N LYS A 342 15.21 -46.17 22.50
CA LYS A 342 15.68 -47.55 22.64
C LYS A 342 14.68 -48.43 23.40
N PHE A 343 14.11 -47.92 24.48
CA PHE A 343 13.12 -48.63 25.28
C PHE A 343 11.88 -48.97 24.44
N LEU A 344 11.29 -47.99 23.76
CA LEU A 344 10.10 -48.16 22.92
C LEU A 344 10.39 -48.98 21.65
N ALA A 345 11.63 -49.01 21.16
CA ALA A 345 12.04 -49.88 20.05
C ALA A 345 12.07 -51.36 20.46
N ASN A 346 12.47 -51.67 21.69
CA ASN A 346 12.68 -53.05 22.15
C ASN A 346 11.50 -53.61 22.94
N HIS A 347 10.53 -52.78 23.34
CA HIS A 347 9.42 -53.20 24.18
C HIS A 347 8.45 -54.17 23.46
N LYS A 348 8.07 -55.27 24.13
CA LYS A 348 7.25 -56.34 23.54
C LYS A 348 5.91 -55.86 22.97
N ALA A 349 5.16 -55.06 23.74
CA ALA A 349 3.88 -54.50 23.28
C ALA A 349 4.05 -53.51 22.11
N MET A 350 5.20 -52.81 22.06
CA MET A 350 5.52 -51.86 20.97
C MET A 350 5.87 -52.58 19.66
N ASN A 351 6.48 -53.77 19.75
CA ASN A 351 6.70 -54.62 18.58
C ASN A 351 5.39 -55.27 18.11
N GLN A 352 4.52 -55.66 19.03
CA GLN A 352 3.19 -56.20 18.69
C GLN A 352 2.30 -55.16 18.00
N ILE A 353 2.23 -53.92 18.51
CA ILE A 353 1.44 -52.87 17.86
C ILE A 353 1.97 -52.54 16.47
N LYS A 354 3.30 -52.55 16.28
CA LYS A 354 3.93 -52.36 14.96
C LYS A 354 3.47 -53.44 13.98
N ASN A 355 3.51 -54.71 14.37
CA ASN A 355 3.03 -55.81 13.53
C ASN A 355 1.54 -55.65 13.19
N TYR A 356 0.71 -55.25 14.15
CA TYR A 356 -0.71 -54.99 13.90
C TYR A 356 -0.95 -53.78 12.99
N ILE A 357 -0.14 -52.73 13.06
CA ILE A 357 -0.20 -51.60 12.12
C ILE A 357 0.17 -52.07 10.70
N ASP A 358 1.21 -52.88 10.55
CA ASP A 358 1.61 -53.44 9.25
C ASP A 358 0.53 -54.37 8.66
N GLU A 359 -0.14 -55.16 9.50
CA GLU A 359 -1.29 -55.98 9.11
C GLU A 359 -2.51 -55.11 8.73
N GLU A 360 -2.78 -54.03 9.46
CA GLU A 360 -3.87 -53.10 9.18
C GLU A 360 -3.69 -52.43 7.81
N ILE A 361 -2.47 -51.99 7.49
CA ILE A 361 -2.16 -51.41 6.17
C ILE A 361 -2.49 -52.42 5.06
N LYS A 362 -2.08 -53.68 5.22
CA LYS A 362 -2.37 -54.75 4.24
C LYS A 362 -3.87 -55.01 4.10
N ILE A 363 -4.61 -55.07 5.20
CA ILE A 363 -6.07 -55.28 5.18
C ILE A 363 -6.76 -54.08 4.52
N ASN A 364 -6.37 -52.86 4.85
CA ASN A 364 -6.93 -51.65 4.24
C ASN A 364 -6.66 -51.56 2.73
N GLU A 365 -5.47 -51.95 2.27
CA GLU A 365 -5.18 -52.07 0.83
C GLU A 365 -6.06 -53.11 0.13
N LYS A 366 -6.26 -54.27 0.76
CA LYS A 366 -7.17 -55.30 0.23
C LYS A 366 -8.62 -54.81 0.19
N ILE A 367 -9.10 -54.17 1.25
CA ILE A 367 -10.43 -53.56 1.32
C ILE A 367 -10.59 -52.53 0.21
N LYS A 368 -9.58 -51.69 -0.05
CA LYS A 368 -9.61 -50.71 -1.14
C LYS A 368 -9.72 -51.38 -2.51
N LYS A 369 -8.89 -52.40 -2.78
CA LYS A 369 -8.92 -53.18 -4.03
C LYS A 369 -10.26 -53.91 -4.22
N LEU A 370 -10.78 -54.54 -3.17
CA LEU A 370 -12.07 -55.23 -3.20
C LEU A 370 -13.24 -54.27 -3.34
N SER A 371 -13.19 -53.10 -2.69
CA SER A 371 -14.23 -52.06 -2.84
C SER A 371 -14.30 -51.58 -4.28
N GLN A 372 -13.15 -51.33 -4.91
CA GLN A 372 -13.09 -50.97 -6.33
C GLN A 372 -13.62 -52.09 -7.22
N ALA A 373 -13.14 -53.33 -7.03
CA ALA A 373 -13.61 -54.48 -7.79
C ALA A 373 -15.13 -54.74 -7.61
N THR A 374 -15.70 -54.41 -6.46
CA THR A 374 -17.15 -54.53 -6.20
C THR A 374 -17.93 -53.48 -6.99
N VAL A 375 -17.44 -52.23 -7.06
CA VAL A 375 -18.03 -51.17 -7.89
C VAL A 375 -17.93 -51.53 -9.38
N ASP A 376 -16.80 -52.07 -9.83
CA ASP A 376 -16.59 -52.43 -11.23
C ASP A 376 -17.41 -53.65 -11.68
N SER A 377 -17.95 -54.44 -10.74
CA SER A 377 -18.68 -55.68 -11.01
C SER A 377 -20.21 -55.58 -10.86
N LEU A 378 -20.76 -54.36 -10.78
CA LEU A 378 -22.18 -54.04 -10.55
C LEU A 378 -23.18 -54.72 -11.51
N GLN A 379 -22.75 -55.19 -12.67
CA GLN A 379 -23.58 -55.89 -13.68
C GLN A 379 -23.16 -57.36 -13.92
N SER A 380 -22.34 -57.94 -13.04
CA SER A 380 -21.81 -59.30 -13.20
C SER A 380 -22.22 -60.22 -12.04
N GLU A 381 -22.30 -61.53 -12.28
CA GLU A 381 -22.53 -62.56 -11.25
C GLU A 381 -21.45 -62.58 -10.13
N LYS A 382 -20.32 -61.88 -10.34
CA LYS A 382 -19.21 -61.79 -9.36
C LYS A 382 -19.46 -60.77 -8.25
N LEU A 383 -20.53 -59.97 -8.33
CA LEU A 383 -20.86 -58.92 -7.37
C LEU A 383 -21.01 -59.49 -5.93
N ASP A 384 -21.81 -60.54 -5.78
CA ASP A 384 -22.09 -61.17 -4.47
C ASP A 384 -20.86 -61.82 -3.85
N HIS A 385 -19.93 -62.32 -4.68
CA HIS A 385 -18.66 -62.87 -4.22
C HIS A 385 -17.73 -61.78 -3.70
N ASN A 386 -17.65 -60.66 -4.40
CA ASN A 386 -16.82 -59.52 -4.01
C ASN A 386 -17.35 -58.86 -2.72
N PHE A 387 -18.67 -58.73 -2.56
CA PHE A 387 -19.28 -58.25 -1.32
C PHE A 387 -19.00 -59.17 -0.12
N ARG A 388 -19.07 -60.49 -0.29
CA ARG A 388 -18.74 -61.46 0.77
C ARG A 388 -17.29 -61.31 1.23
N LYS A 389 -16.34 -61.29 0.30
CA LYS A 389 -14.92 -61.08 0.60
C LYS A 389 -14.64 -59.74 1.25
N LEU A 390 -15.29 -58.67 0.78
CA LEU A 390 -15.16 -57.34 1.37
C LEU A 390 -15.66 -57.33 2.82
N LYS A 391 -16.78 -58.01 3.11
CA LYS A 391 -17.33 -58.15 4.46
C LYS A 391 -16.39 -58.94 5.38
N GLU A 392 -15.77 -60.00 4.89
CA GLU A 392 -14.77 -60.78 5.63
C GLU A 392 -13.54 -59.95 5.99
N GLU A 393 -12.96 -59.23 5.03
CA GLU A 393 -11.81 -58.36 5.27
C GLU A 393 -12.15 -57.20 6.22
N ARG A 394 -13.36 -56.63 6.15
CA ARG A 394 -13.85 -55.64 7.13
C ARG A 394 -14.02 -56.23 8.53
N LYS A 395 -14.46 -57.48 8.65
CA LYS A 395 -14.53 -58.19 9.94
C LYS A 395 -13.12 -58.42 10.52
N ALA A 396 -12.17 -58.83 9.68
CA ALA A 396 -10.77 -58.97 10.07
C ALA A 396 -10.16 -57.64 10.55
N LEU A 397 -10.46 -56.53 9.87
CA LEU A 397 -10.08 -55.19 10.31
C LEU A 397 -10.65 -54.85 11.69
N SER A 398 -11.94 -55.13 11.92
CA SER A 398 -12.59 -54.87 13.21
C SER A 398 -11.94 -55.65 14.35
N GLN A 399 -11.61 -56.93 14.13
CA GLN A 399 -10.92 -57.77 15.11
C GLN A 399 -9.49 -57.28 15.38
N LEU A 400 -8.81 -56.77 14.35
CA LEU A 400 -7.48 -56.19 14.49
C LEU A 400 -7.52 -54.89 15.30
N ILE A 401 -8.50 -54.01 15.07
CA ILE A 401 -8.71 -52.78 15.85
C ILE A 401 -8.91 -53.10 17.34
N GLU A 402 -9.71 -54.13 17.65
CA GLU A 402 -9.92 -54.59 19.02
C GLU A 402 -8.60 -55.09 19.66
N LYS A 403 -7.84 -55.92 18.94
CA LYS A 403 -6.50 -56.39 19.39
C LYS A 403 -5.52 -55.25 19.62
N LYS A 404 -5.54 -54.21 18.79
CA LYS A 404 -4.71 -53.00 18.97
C LYS A 404 -5.13 -52.24 20.23
N GLY A 405 -6.43 -52.09 20.46
CA GLY A 405 -6.97 -51.41 21.65
C GLY A 405 -6.52 -52.07 22.97
N LEU A 406 -6.45 -53.40 23.01
CA LEU A 406 -6.02 -54.17 24.18
C LEU A 406 -4.54 -54.01 24.54
N LEU A 407 -3.70 -53.50 23.62
CA LEU A 407 -2.28 -53.28 23.91
C LEU A 407 -2.03 -52.01 24.72
N HIS A 408 -2.96 -51.05 24.73
CA HIS A 408 -2.87 -49.86 25.59
C HIS A 408 -1.58 -49.03 25.36
N VAL A 409 -1.13 -48.91 24.10
CA VAL A 409 0.15 -48.27 23.72
C VAL A 409 0.03 -47.14 22.69
N ASN A 410 -1.18 -46.67 22.36
CA ASN A 410 -1.39 -45.72 21.26
C ASN A 410 -0.59 -44.41 21.45
N GLU A 411 -0.68 -43.80 22.62
CA GLU A 411 0.02 -42.54 22.90
C GLU A 411 1.53 -42.73 23.01
N SER A 412 1.99 -43.89 23.48
CA SER A 412 3.41 -44.27 23.49
C SER A 412 3.95 -44.47 22.07
N GLN A 413 3.13 -44.99 21.15
CA GLN A 413 3.46 -45.13 19.73
C GLN A 413 3.53 -43.78 19.03
N GLU A 414 2.57 -42.89 19.28
CA GLU A 414 2.63 -41.53 18.74
C GLU A 414 3.86 -40.76 19.28
N PHE A 415 4.23 -40.97 20.55
CA PHE A 415 5.44 -40.39 21.11
C PHE A 415 6.70 -40.94 20.43
N LYS A 416 6.76 -42.26 20.19
CA LYS A 416 7.84 -42.91 19.45
C LYS A 416 8.07 -42.29 18.07
N GLU A 417 7.00 -41.94 17.38
CA GLU A 417 7.06 -41.30 16.05
C GLU A 417 7.52 -39.84 16.12
N ALA A 418 7.23 -39.13 17.22
CA ALA A 418 7.64 -37.75 17.43
C ALA A 418 9.08 -37.58 17.98
N LEU A 419 9.62 -38.60 18.66
CA LEU A 419 10.95 -38.61 19.27
C LEU A 419 12.07 -38.15 18.31
N PRO A 420 12.17 -38.64 17.05
CA PRO A 420 13.23 -38.21 16.14
C PRO A 420 13.21 -36.71 15.83
N GLN A 421 12.01 -36.11 15.69
CA GLN A 421 11.90 -34.67 15.47
C GLN A 421 12.25 -33.87 16.72
N LEU A 422 11.88 -34.39 17.89
CA LEU A 422 12.21 -33.78 19.18
C LEU A 422 13.73 -33.78 19.40
N LEU A 423 14.39 -34.92 19.16
CA LEU A 423 15.84 -35.07 19.23
C LEU A 423 16.55 -34.11 18.26
N LYS A 424 16.10 -34.00 17.01
CA LYS A 424 16.66 -33.02 16.04
C LYS A 424 16.60 -31.58 16.55
N LYS A 425 15.50 -31.19 17.20
CA LYS A 425 15.37 -29.85 17.79
C LYS A 425 16.37 -29.62 18.93
N TYR A 426 16.58 -30.61 19.78
CA TYR A 426 17.59 -30.54 20.85
C TYR A 426 19.04 -30.62 20.31
N ASP A 427 19.28 -31.32 19.20
CA ASP A 427 20.56 -31.29 18.50
C ASP A 427 20.87 -29.88 17.96
N SER A 428 19.87 -29.20 17.39
CA SER A 428 20.01 -27.79 16.98
C SER A 428 20.31 -26.87 18.16
N LEU A 429 19.62 -27.06 19.30
CA LEU A 429 19.93 -26.31 20.52
C LEU A 429 21.36 -26.58 21.01
N ASN A 430 21.84 -27.82 20.98
CA ASN A 430 23.22 -28.15 21.33
C ASN A 430 24.21 -27.43 20.41
N LYS A 431 23.98 -27.43 19.09
CA LYS A 431 24.82 -26.70 18.12
C LYS A 431 24.85 -25.20 18.43
N LEU A 432 23.70 -24.57 18.65
CA LEU A 432 23.60 -23.16 19.00
C LEU A 432 24.29 -22.84 20.33
N ALA A 433 24.19 -23.73 21.32
CA ALA A 433 24.91 -23.58 22.59
C ALA A 433 26.43 -23.65 22.42
N LYS A 434 26.95 -24.48 21.51
CA LYS A 434 28.39 -24.52 21.16
C LYS A 434 28.85 -23.24 20.46
N LEU A 435 27.98 -22.64 19.64
CA LEU A 435 28.22 -21.35 18.98
C LEU A 435 28.10 -20.17 19.95
N LYS A 436 27.63 -20.41 21.18
CA LYS A 436 27.42 -19.39 22.23
C LYS A 436 26.51 -18.24 21.79
N ASP A 437 25.57 -18.47 20.87
CA ASP A 437 24.61 -17.45 20.45
C ASP A 437 23.39 -17.43 21.39
N LEU A 438 23.36 -16.46 22.31
CA LEU A 438 22.30 -16.35 23.33
C LEU A 438 20.93 -16.00 22.73
N ASN A 439 20.91 -15.22 21.66
CA ASN A 439 19.64 -14.74 21.10
C ASN A 439 18.98 -15.84 20.26
N GLU A 440 19.75 -16.46 19.36
CA GLU A 440 19.25 -17.53 18.51
C GLU A 440 18.89 -18.77 19.33
N PHE A 441 19.72 -19.12 20.32
CA PHE A 441 19.39 -20.20 21.26
C PHE A 441 18.07 -19.94 22.00
N ALA A 442 17.88 -18.74 22.55
CA ALA A 442 16.67 -18.40 23.29
C ALA A 442 15.41 -18.45 22.41
N ASP A 443 15.53 -18.10 21.13
CA ASP A 443 14.41 -18.11 20.20
C ASP A 443 14.04 -19.51 19.74
N VAL A 444 15.02 -20.37 19.43
CA VAL A 444 14.77 -21.79 19.15
C VAL A 444 14.21 -22.48 20.41
N PHE A 445 14.78 -22.21 21.59
CA PHE A 445 14.35 -22.83 22.85
C PHE A 445 12.87 -22.57 23.15
N LYS A 446 12.37 -21.34 22.91
CA LYS A 446 10.95 -20.98 23.06
C LYS A 446 10.01 -21.82 22.20
N GLN A 447 10.49 -22.34 21.07
CA GLN A 447 9.71 -23.19 20.18
C GLN A 447 9.79 -24.67 20.55
N VAL A 448 10.91 -25.10 21.15
CA VAL A 448 11.15 -26.50 21.54
C VAL A 448 10.45 -26.83 22.86
N TYR A 449 10.59 -25.97 23.87
CA TYR A 449 10.12 -26.22 25.23
C TYR A 449 8.63 -26.60 25.33
N PRO A 450 7.68 -25.91 24.67
CA PRO A 450 6.26 -26.25 24.76
C PRO A 450 5.93 -27.67 24.25
N ASN A 451 6.75 -28.23 23.35
CA ASN A 451 6.49 -29.56 22.80
C ASN A 451 6.70 -30.66 23.85
N VAL A 452 7.69 -30.51 24.73
CA VAL A 452 7.95 -31.48 25.81
C VAL A 452 6.82 -31.45 26.83
N LEU A 453 6.35 -30.26 27.23
CA LEU A 453 5.19 -30.12 28.11
C LEU A 453 3.93 -30.75 27.51
N ARG A 454 3.72 -30.58 26.20
CA ARG A 454 2.59 -31.18 25.50
C ARG A 454 2.63 -32.71 25.56
N TRP A 455 3.80 -33.32 25.36
CA TRP A 455 3.97 -34.76 25.47
C TRP A 455 3.81 -35.27 26.89
N GLN A 456 4.40 -34.59 27.88
CA GLN A 456 4.21 -34.90 29.29
C GLN A 456 2.72 -34.89 29.67
N HIS A 457 2.00 -33.83 29.27
CA HIS A 457 0.56 -33.74 29.53
C HIS A 457 -0.20 -34.87 28.85
N LYS A 458 0.10 -35.16 27.57
CA LYS A 458 -0.59 -36.19 26.79
C LYS A 458 -0.40 -37.59 27.37
N ILE A 459 0.81 -37.95 27.78
CA ILE A 459 1.07 -39.26 28.41
C ILE A 459 0.35 -39.35 29.76
N ARG A 460 0.37 -38.27 30.57
CA ARG A 460 -0.29 -38.24 31.89
C ARG A 460 -1.82 -38.31 31.83
N THR A 461 -2.45 -37.73 30.81
CA THR A 461 -3.93 -37.68 30.69
C THR A 461 -4.52 -38.77 29.83
N ALA A 462 -3.69 -39.57 29.17
CA ALA A 462 -4.14 -40.72 28.42
C ALA A 462 -4.74 -41.78 29.36
N HIS A 463 -5.92 -42.27 28.98
CA HIS A 463 -6.63 -43.29 29.75
C HIS A 463 -6.27 -44.66 29.19
N ASN A 464 -6.21 -45.68 30.05
CA ASN A 464 -5.89 -47.06 29.66
C ASN A 464 -4.54 -47.15 28.94
N LEU A 465 -3.48 -46.63 29.59
CA LEU A 465 -2.10 -46.87 29.18
C LEU A 465 -1.52 -48.06 29.90
N ARG A 466 -0.55 -48.71 29.26
CA ARG A 466 0.24 -49.77 29.87
C ARG A 466 1.20 -49.18 30.92
N GLU A 467 1.01 -49.55 32.18
CA GLU A 467 1.73 -48.97 33.34
C GLU A 467 3.26 -48.97 33.20
N ASP A 468 3.84 -50.06 32.70
CA ASP A 468 5.30 -50.18 32.58
C ASP A 468 5.92 -49.24 31.53
N ILE A 469 5.15 -48.89 30.50
CA ILE A 469 5.57 -47.89 29.50
C ILE A 469 5.23 -46.49 29.99
N SER A 470 4.01 -46.27 30.49
CA SER A 470 3.55 -44.95 30.91
C SER A 470 4.38 -44.38 32.04
N ASN A 471 4.71 -45.18 33.06
CA ASN A 471 5.46 -44.72 34.22
C ASN A 471 6.86 -44.24 33.82
N LYS A 472 7.58 -45.04 33.01
CA LYS A 472 8.92 -44.65 32.53
C LYS A 472 8.86 -43.37 31.67
N LEU A 473 7.93 -43.31 30.72
CA LEU A 473 7.80 -42.13 29.84
C LEU A 473 7.40 -40.89 30.63
N GLU A 474 6.50 -41.03 31.60
CA GLU A 474 6.08 -39.93 32.47
C GLU A 474 7.23 -39.43 33.33
N ASP A 475 8.04 -40.32 33.90
CA ASP A 475 9.22 -39.96 34.67
C ASP A 475 10.25 -39.20 33.82
N ASP A 476 10.62 -39.74 32.65
CA ASP A 476 11.61 -39.14 31.76
C ASP A 476 11.12 -37.80 31.18
N LEU A 477 9.84 -37.69 30.79
CA LEU A 477 9.24 -36.42 30.34
C LEU A 477 9.14 -35.40 31.47
N THR A 478 8.88 -35.85 32.71
CA THR A 478 8.86 -34.97 33.89
C THR A 478 10.24 -34.43 34.19
N GLN A 479 11.28 -35.29 34.16
CA GLN A 479 12.67 -34.87 34.30
C GLN A 479 13.07 -33.91 33.18
N ALA A 480 12.73 -34.20 31.92
CA ALA A 480 13.03 -33.31 30.80
C ALA A 480 12.35 -31.94 30.95
N SER A 481 11.09 -31.90 31.42
CA SER A 481 10.37 -30.66 31.74
C SER A 481 11.02 -29.88 32.89
N GLN A 482 11.52 -30.56 33.93
CA GLN A 482 12.25 -29.91 35.03
C GLN A 482 13.56 -29.29 34.54
N ILE A 483 14.32 -30.00 33.71
CA ILE A 483 15.57 -29.49 33.13
C ILE A 483 15.27 -28.30 32.21
N ASN A 484 14.24 -28.39 31.36
CA ASN A 484 13.81 -27.26 30.53
C ASN A 484 13.39 -26.03 31.37
N ASN A 485 12.71 -26.24 32.50
CA ASN A 485 12.39 -25.16 33.43
C ASN A 485 13.65 -24.49 33.98
N THR A 486 14.68 -25.27 34.30
CA THR A 486 15.99 -24.78 34.71
C THR A 486 16.65 -23.96 33.61
N ILE A 487 16.68 -24.46 32.36
CA ILE A 487 17.17 -23.72 31.19
C ILE A 487 16.44 -22.38 31.05
N SER A 488 15.10 -22.39 31.10
CA SER A 488 14.26 -21.20 31.00
C SER A 488 14.57 -20.17 32.09
N LYS A 489 14.77 -20.62 33.34
CA LYS A 489 15.16 -19.76 34.47
C LYS A 489 16.55 -19.17 34.28
N LYS A 490 17.54 -19.98 33.87
CA LYS A 490 18.93 -19.56 33.60
C LYS A 490 18.99 -18.55 32.45
N LEU A 491 18.28 -18.79 31.35
CA LEU A 491 18.16 -17.84 30.24
C LEU A 491 17.46 -16.55 30.69
N GLY A 492 16.34 -16.67 31.40
CA GLY A 492 15.56 -15.54 31.86
C GLY A 492 16.32 -14.66 32.85
N SER A 493 17.06 -15.25 33.79
CA SER A 493 17.92 -14.51 34.72
C SER A 493 19.04 -13.81 33.96
N MET A 494 19.72 -14.51 33.04
CA MET A 494 20.80 -13.92 32.25
C MET A 494 20.31 -12.73 31.40
N ILE A 495 19.21 -12.92 30.65
CA ILE A 495 18.61 -11.85 29.83
C ILE A 495 18.18 -10.66 30.70
N ARG A 496 17.63 -10.91 31.90
CA ARG A 496 17.27 -9.84 32.84
C ARG A 496 18.51 -9.13 33.41
N SER A 497 19.57 -9.85 33.75
CA SER A 497 20.83 -9.26 34.24
C SER A 497 21.48 -8.39 33.17
N ILE A 498 21.55 -8.88 31.93
CA ILE A 498 22.04 -8.11 30.77
C ILE A 498 21.19 -6.84 30.60
N LYS A 499 19.85 -6.95 30.66
CA LYS A 499 18.95 -5.78 30.55
C LYS A 499 19.06 -4.81 31.72
N LYS A 500 19.20 -5.29 32.96
CA LYS A 500 19.28 -4.45 34.16
C LYS A 500 20.60 -3.68 34.19
N ASN A 501 21.70 -4.31 33.76
CA ASN A 501 23.00 -3.65 33.68
C ASN A 501 23.08 -2.63 32.52
N TYR A 502 22.23 -2.77 31.49
CA TYR A 502 22.17 -1.83 30.36
C TYR A 502 22.05 -0.35 30.78
N ALA A 503 21.28 -0.05 31.83
CA ALA A 503 21.10 1.31 32.32
C ALA A 503 22.24 1.80 33.23
N SER A 504 22.97 0.89 33.89
CA SER A 504 24.10 1.20 34.78
C SER A 504 25.44 1.27 34.05
N SER A 505 25.61 0.57 32.93
CA SER A 505 26.85 0.57 32.12
C SER A 505 27.03 1.82 31.25
N ILE A 506 26.03 2.72 31.16
CA ILE A 506 26.16 3.95 30.37
C ILE A 506 27.06 4.95 31.12
N THR A 507 28.24 5.22 30.56
CA THR A 507 29.22 6.15 31.14
C THR A 507 28.71 7.59 31.16
N ARG A 508 29.33 8.46 31.97
CA ARG A 508 28.98 9.89 32.00
C ARG A 508 29.13 10.56 30.62
N ASP A 509 30.14 10.18 29.85
CA ASP A 509 30.35 10.76 28.53
C ASP A 509 29.33 10.24 27.52
N GLN A 510 28.96 8.96 27.59
CA GLN A 510 27.85 8.42 26.78
C GLN A 510 26.51 9.08 27.13
N LYS A 511 26.26 9.41 28.40
CA LYS A 511 25.07 10.20 28.80
C LYS A 511 25.09 11.60 28.21
N LYS A 512 26.26 12.23 28.08
CA LYS A 512 26.38 13.55 27.39
C LYS A 512 26.07 13.42 25.91
N GLU A 513 26.60 12.39 25.23
CA GLU A 513 26.29 12.11 23.81
C GLU A 513 24.79 11.89 23.60
N LEU A 514 24.14 11.07 24.42
CA LEU A 514 22.68 10.86 24.35
C LEU A 514 21.88 12.14 24.58
N LYS A 515 22.31 13.00 25.51
CA LYS A 515 21.69 14.31 25.74
C LYS A 515 21.90 15.26 24.56
N GLN A 516 22.99 15.11 23.81
CA GLN A 516 23.21 15.87 22.57
C GLN A 516 22.30 15.37 21.45
N MET A 517 22.14 14.05 21.31
CA MET A 517 21.18 13.44 20.39
C MET A 517 19.74 13.87 20.69
N GLU A 518 19.33 13.85 21.97
CA GLU A 518 18.03 14.34 22.43
C GLU A 518 17.79 15.79 21.99
N LYS A 519 18.79 16.68 22.20
CA LYS A 519 18.70 18.07 21.76
C LYS A 519 18.60 18.22 20.25
N GLN A 520 19.31 17.39 19.48
CA GLN A 520 19.22 17.40 18.02
C GLN A 520 17.82 16.96 17.56
N GLU A 521 17.28 15.88 18.11
CA GLU A 521 15.93 15.38 17.82
C GLU A 521 14.86 16.44 18.16
N TYR A 522 15.00 17.13 19.28
CA TYR A 522 14.11 18.24 19.66
C TYR A 522 14.08 19.37 18.63
N GLN A 523 15.23 19.74 18.05
CA GLN A 523 15.26 20.76 17.00
C GLN A 523 14.61 20.27 15.71
N LEU A 524 14.87 19.02 15.31
CA LEU A 524 14.23 18.42 14.13
C LEU A 524 12.71 18.33 14.29
N ARG A 525 12.23 17.99 15.49
CA ARG A 525 10.81 18.03 15.83
C ARG A 525 10.20 19.42 15.65
N LYS A 526 10.86 20.46 16.17
CA LYS A 526 10.39 21.86 16.01
C LYS A 526 10.35 22.31 14.56
N GLU A 527 11.36 21.95 13.76
CA GLU A 527 11.40 22.25 12.34
C GLU A 527 10.27 21.52 11.59
N SER A 528 10.01 20.25 11.93
CA SER A 528 8.89 19.47 11.40
C SER A 528 7.54 20.08 11.74
N GLN A 529 7.37 20.56 12.98
CA GLN A 529 6.15 21.23 13.43
C GLN A 529 5.91 22.53 12.64
N LYS A 530 6.95 23.34 12.42
CA LYS A 530 6.87 24.56 11.60
C LYS A 530 6.47 24.24 10.16
N LEU A 531 7.07 23.21 9.55
CA LEU A 531 6.71 22.76 8.20
C LEU A 531 5.25 22.27 8.15
N SER A 532 4.79 21.51 9.15
CA SER A 532 3.40 21.07 9.26
C SER A 532 2.41 22.25 9.28
N GLN A 533 2.72 23.30 10.04
CA GLN A 533 1.93 24.53 10.10
C GLN A 533 1.95 25.27 8.76
N GLN A 534 3.13 25.40 8.13
CA GLN A 534 3.27 26.03 6.81
C GLN A 534 2.43 25.31 5.75
N PHE A 535 2.48 23.97 5.67
CA PHE A 535 1.66 23.20 4.75
C PHE A 535 0.16 23.31 5.03
N ASN A 536 -0.23 23.40 6.31
CA ASN A 536 -1.63 23.60 6.67
C ASN A 536 -2.15 24.97 6.18
N GLU A 537 -1.37 26.04 6.38
CA GLU A 537 -1.72 27.37 5.88
C GLU A 537 -1.73 27.44 4.36
N LEU A 538 -0.79 26.77 3.68
CA LEU A 538 -0.80 26.65 2.23
C LEU A 538 -2.05 25.92 1.72
N SER A 539 -2.44 24.81 2.34
CA SER A 539 -3.67 24.08 1.98
C SER A 539 -4.94 24.91 2.21
N LYS A 540 -4.98 25.71 3.29
CA LYS A 540 -6.07 26.66 3.52
C LYS A 540 -6.13 27.76 2.46
N LYS A 541 -4.99 28.25 1.97
CA LYS A 541 -4.91 29.28 0.91
C LYS A 541 -5.08 28.73 -0.50
N ASN A 542 -4.79 27.46 -0.73
CA ASN A 542 -4.92 26.82 -2.04
C ASN A 542 -5.44 25.39 -1.89
N PRO A 543 -6.69 25.11 -2.30
CA PRO A 543 -7.31 23.81 -2.09
C PRO A 543 -6.75 22.73 -3.01
N MET A 544 -5.86 23.07 -3.95
CA MET A 544 -5.07 22.09 -4.73
C MET A 544 -3.93 21.49 -3.93
N ILE A 545 -3.56 22.08 -2.79
CA ILE A 545 -2.46 21.58 -1.97
C ILE A 545 -2.98 20.48 -1.03
N PRO A 546 -2.49 19.23 -1.16
CA PRO A 546 -2.92 18.10 -0.35
C PRO A 546 -2.71 18.36 1.13
N SER A 547 -3.75 18.09 1.91
CA SER A 547 -3.68 18.14 3.37
C SER A 547 -2.73 17.11 3.97
N GLU A 548 -2.43 16.07 3.20
CA GLU A 548 -1.52 14.97 3.44
C GLU A 548 -0.11 15.47 3.73
N LEU A 549 0.31 16.61 3.13
CA LEU A 549 1.60 17.22 3.42
C LEU A 549 1.72 17.65 4.89
N SER A 550 0.68 18.33 5.40
CA SER A 550 0.62 18.72 6.81
C SER A 550 0.47 17.50 7.72
N GLN A 551 -0.36 16.52 7.32
CA GLN A 551 -0.56 15.29 8.08
C GLN A 551 0.72 14.44 8.17
N GLY A 552 1.46 14.29 7.07
CA GLY A 552 2.73 13.60 7.01
C GLY A 552 3.75 14.23 7.96
N MET A 553 3.92 15.55 7.89
CA MET A 553 4.80 16.26 8.83
C MET A 553 4.34 16.15 10.29
N LYS A 554 3.03 16.10 10.56
CA LYS A 554 2.50 15.88 11.92
C LYS A 554 2.76 14.46 12.43
N GLN A 555 2.79 13.47 11.54
CA GLN A 555 3.20 12.09 11.90
C GLN A 555 4.71 12.05 12.19
N THR A 556 5.51 12.69 11.34
CA THR A 556 6.95 12.87 11.58
C THR A 556 7.21 13.51 12.94
N GLU A 557 6.52 14.61 13.26
CA GLU A 557 6.63 15.29 14.56
C GLU A 557 6.38 14.34 15.74
N ARG A 558 5.34 13.50 15.67
CA ARG A 558 5.01 12.50 16.71
C ARG A 558 6.08 11.43 16.84
N HIS A 559 6.63 10.95 15.73
CA HIS A 559 7.70 9.97 15.73
C HIS A 559 8.98 10.56 16.33
N MET A 560 9.32 11.80 15.99
CA MET A 560 10.45 12.52 16.59
C MET A 560 10.25 12.80 18.07
N GLU A 561 9.02 13.12 18.50
CA GLU A 561 8.71 13.27 19.93
C GLU A 561 8.93 11.97 20.71
N GLN A 562 8.55 10.84 20.12
CA GLN A 562 8.78 9.54 20.73
C GLN A 562 10.26 9.17 20.75
N ALA A 563 11.02 9.50 19.70
CA ALA A 563 12.47 9.36 19.68
C ALA A 563 13.15 10.21 20.75
N GLU A 564 12.80 11.49 20.86
CA GLU A 564 13.28 12.43 21.88
C GLU A 564 13.05 11.87 23.29
N LYS A 565 11.83 11.41 23.58
CA LYS A 565 11.49 10.79 24.87
C LYS A 565 12.33 9.53 25.13
N ASN A 566 12.50 8.67 24.13
CA ASN A 566 13.29 7.44 24.26
C ASN A 566 14.79 7.74 24.47
N LEU A 567 15.35 8.75 23.80
CA LEU A 567 16.73 9.21 24.03
C LEU A 567 16.91 9.73 25.46
N ARG A 568 15.95 10.53 25.96
CA ARG A 568 15.94 11.03 27.34
C ARG A 568 15.87 9.90 28.37
N GLU A 569 15.06 8.89 28.10
CA GLU A 569 14.92 7.67 28.90
C GLU A 569 16.06 6.65 28.70
N GLN A 570 17.08 6.99 27.90
CA GLN A 570 18.23 6.12 27.58
C GLN A 570 17.83 4.80 26.88
N ASN A 571 16.66 4.79 26.25
CA ASN A 571 16.13 3.66 25.50
C ASN A 571 16.46 3.76 24.01
N ILE A 572 17.75 3.65 23.70
CA ILE A 572 18.30 3.90 22.36
C ILE A 572 17.64 3.00 21.30
N ARG A 573 17.36 1.74 21.61
CA ARG A 573 16.71 0.83 20.67
C ARG A 573 15.33 1.35 20.23
N LYS A 574 14.51 1.82 21.17
CA LYS A 574 13.20 2.38 20.85
C LYS A 574 13.31 3.75 20.18
N SER A 575 14.37 4.54 20.46
CA SER A 575 14.57 5.79 19.72
C SER A 575 14.91 5.50 18.26
N ILE A 576 15.82 4.56 17.96
CA ILE A 576 16.13 4.14 16.57
C ILE A 576 14.86 3.69 15.83
N GLU A 577 13.99 2.90 16.47
CA GLU A 577 12.71 2.50 15.87
C GLU A 577 11.83 3.72 15.52
N SER A 578 11.78 4.71 16.41
CA SER A 578 11.00 5.94 16.23
C SER A 578 11.62 6.88 15.19
N GLU A 579 12.94 7.02 15.18
CA GLU A 579 13.71 7.81 14.21
C GLU A 579 13.54 7.25 12.79
N ASN A 580 13.55 5.92 12.64
CA ASN A 580 13.29 5.26 11.35
C ASN A 580 11.84 5.48 10.85
N LEU A 581 10.87 5.51 11.77
CA LEU A 581 9.49 5.86 11.40
C LEU A 581 9.39 7.33 10.98
N ALA A 582 10.09 8.24 11.67
CA ALA A 582 10.16 9.65 11.28
C ALA A 582 10.78 9.82 9.89
N LEU A 583 11.88 9.12 9.59
CA LEU A 583 12.49 9.09 8.25
C LEU A 583 11.52 8.59 7.18
N LYS A 584 10.77 7.52 7.45
CA LYS A 584 9.77 7.02 6.51
C LYS A 584 8.70 8.08 6.20
N SER A 585 8.16 8.73 7.22
CA SER A 585 7.15 9.79 7.05
C SER A 585 7.70 11.03 6.33
N LEU A 586 8.98 11.38 6.55
CA LEU A 586 9.67 12.43 5.79
C LEU A 586 9.76 12.09 4.32
N ASN A 587 10.20 10.87 3.99
CA ASN A 587 10.36 10.44 2.60
C ASN A 587 9.02 10.41 1.85
N GLU A 588 7.97 9.89 2.50
CA GLU A 588 6.60 9.91 1.96
C GLU A 588 6.12 11.36 1.68
N THR A 589 6.44 12.29 2.57
CA THR A 589 6.09 13.71 2.39
C THR A 589 6.93 14.38 1.29
N SER A 590 8.23 14.03 1.20
CA SER A 590 9.16 14.48 0.15
C SER A 590 8.67 14.05 -1.24
N ASP A 591 8.28 12.78 -1.36
CA ASP A 591 7.78 12.20 -2.61
C ASP A 591 6.49 12.89 -3.05
N LEU A 592 5.58 13.18 -2.11
CA LEU A 592 4.34 13.91 -2.40
C LEU A 592 4.63 15.33 -2.91
N LEU A 593 5.59 16.06 -2.31
CA LEU A 593 6.00 17.38 -2.78
C LEU A 593 6.64 17.34 -4.17
N LYS A 594 7.49 16.34 -4.43
CA LYS A 594 8.15 16.17 -5.73
C LYS A 594 7.12 15.84 -6.82
N GLN A 595 6.19 14.93 -6.56
CA GLN A 595 5.09 14.61 -7.47
C GLN A 595 4.23 15.84 -7.78
N MET A 596 3.92 16.65 -6.77
CA MET A 596 3.20 17.91 -6.97
C MET A 596 3.97 18.85 -7.90
N LYS A 597 5.27 19.06 -7.64
CA LYS A 597 6.12 19.93 -8.47
C LYS A 597 6.19 19.45 -9.93
N ASP A 598 6.34 18.15 -10.13
CA ASP A 598 6.43 17.55 -11.47
C ASP A 598 5.09 17.60 -12.22
N SER A 599 3.97 17.50 -11.51
CA SER A 599 2.62 17.58 -12.09
C SER A 599 2.17 19.00 -12.45
N ASN A 600 2.73 20.03 -11.82
CA ASN A 600 2.41 21.44 -12.11
C ASN A 600 3.35 22.06 -13.18
N GLY A 601 4.43 21.37 -13.53
CA GLY A 601 5.33 21.72 -14.63
C GLY A 601 4.87 21.07 -15.93
N LYS A 602 4.41 21.88 -16.88
CA LYS A 602 4.29 21.45 -18.28
C LYS A 602 5.57 20.72 -18.68
N THR A 603 5.36 19.54 -19.25
CA THR A 603 6.30 18.68 -19.96
C THR A 603 7.31 19.52 -20.74
N LYS A 604 8.47 19.82 -20.13
CA LYS A 604 9.64 20.18 -20.93
C LYS A 604 9.94 18.94 -21.76
N GLN A 605 9.93 19.10 -23.08
CA GLN A 605 10.45 18.13 -24.02
C GLN A 605 11.81 17.63 -23.53
N ALA A 606 11.83 16.44 -22.93
CA ALA A 606 13.02 15.66 -22.69
C ALA A 606 12.65 14.22 -23.02
N ARG A 607 12.98 13.88 -24.26
CA ARG A 607 13.06 12.55 -24.83
C ARG A 607 13.86 11.65 -23.86
N ARG A 608 13.17 10.87 -23.03
CA ARG A 608 13.70 9.63 -22.46
C ARG A 608 12.64 8.56 -22.63
N GLN A 609 12.88 7.70 -23.61
CA GLN A 609 12.19 6.42 -23.76
C GLN A 609 12.30 5.67 -22.43
N ASN A 610 11.19 5.55 -21.71
CA ASN A 610 11.04 4.48 -20.74
C ASN A 610 10.23 3.39 -21.42
N LEU A 611 10.90 2.25 -21.64
CA LEU A 611 10.30 1.02 -22.13
C LEU A 611 9.13 0.63 -21.22
N ARG A 612 8.01 0.33 -21.86
CA ARG A 612 6.93 -0.45 -21.25
C ARG A 612 7.48 -1.80 -20.81
N LYS A 613 7.19 -2.21 -19.58
CA LYS A 613 7.07 -3.63 -19.24
C LYS A 613 5.60 -3.94 -19.01
N LEU A 614 5.14 -4.93 -19.76
CA LEU A 614 3.78 -5.48 -19.78
C LEU A 614 3.66 -6.56 -18.69
N GLY A 615 2.46 -6.68 -18.09
CA GLY A 615 2.00 -7.86 -17.35
C GLY A 615 2.42 -7.89 -15.88
N THR A 616 1.61 -8.30 -14.90
CA THR A 616 0.28 -8.92 -14.82
C THR A 616 -0.20 -8.75 -13.37
N GLY A 617 -1.50 -8.58 -13.16
CA GLY A 617 -2.07 -8.13 -11.89
C GLY A 617 -1.93 -9.08 -10.70
N SER A 618 -2.14 -8.50 -9.51
CA SER A 618 -3.01 -9.02 -8.43
C SER A 618 -3.00 -8.03 -7.24
N SER A 619 -4.17 -7.50 -6.89
CA SER A 619 -4.41 -6.73 -5.67
C SER A 619 -4.11 -7.56 -4.42
N PRO A 620 -3.45 -7.02 -3.38
CA PRO A 620 -3.40 -7.66 -2.07
C PRO A 620 -4.70 -7.40 -1.30
N ASP A 621 -5.47 -8.47 -1.12
CA ASP A 621 -6.63 -8.54 -0.24
C ASP A 621 -6.22 -8.26 1.22
N SER A 622 -6.95 -7.35 1.85
CA SER A 622 -6.72 -6.85 3.20
C SER A 622 -7.55 -7.63 4.19
N ARG A 623 -7.19 -8.88 4.51
CA ARG A 623 -7.80 -9.68 5.60
C ARG A 623 -6.98 -10.94 5.94
N ARG A 624 -5.96 -10.81 6.78
CA ARG A 624 -5.57 -11.86 7.75
C ARG A 624 -4.59 -11.31 8.78
N GLY A 625 -5.03 -11.28 10.04
CA GLY A 625 -4.16 -11.03 11.18
C GLY A 625 -3.19 -12.18 11.40
N GLY A 626 -1.92 -11.84 11.61
CA GLY A 626 -0.83 -12.72 11.99
C GLY A 626 0.28 -11.89 12.61
N ALA A 627 0.78 -12.33 13.77
CA ALA A 627 1.61 -11.55 14.68
C ALA A 627 2.93 -11.05 14.07
N THR A 628 3.23 -9.77 14.33
CA THR A 628 4.45 -9.06 13.93
C THR A 628 5.66 -9.57 14.73
N ARG A 629 6.58 -10.30 14.09
CA ARG A 629 7.95 -10.43 14.58
C ARG A 629 8.96 -10.73 13.47
N ILE A 630 10.02 -9.93 13.48
CA ILE A 630 11.28 -10.02 12.72
C ILE A 630 11.20 -9.49 11.28
N GLN A 631 11.62 -8.23 11.12
CA GLN A 631 12.66 -7.75 10.19
C GLN A 631 12.67 -6.22 10.20
N LYS A 632 13.83 -5.60 10.50
CA LYS A 632 14.34 -4.29 10.02
C LYS A 632 15.51 -3.81 10.90
N GLU A 633 16.66 -4.46 10.75
CA GLU A 633 17.91 -3.71 10.57
C GLU A 633 18.13 -3.71 9.05
N ARG A 634 18.32 -2.54 8.42
CA ARG A 634 18.71 -2.51 7.01
C ARG A 634 20.15 -2.99 6.92
N VAL A 635 20.35 -4.11 6.22
CA VAL A 635 21.63 -4.48 5.64
C VAL A 635 21.94 -3.44 4.56
N LEU A 636 23.09 -2.79 4.63
CA LEU A 636 23.61 -1.94 3.57
C LEU A 636 23.83 -2.81 2.32
N LEU A 637 23.19 -2.46 1.20
CA LEU A 637 23.60 -2.98 -0.10
C LEU A 637 24.93 -2.30 -0.47
N PRO A 638 26.01 -3.05 -0.77
CA PRO A 638 27.26 -2.45 -1.25
C PRO A 638 27.07 -1.76 -2.60
N ASP A 639 27.72 -0.61 -2.80
CA ASP A 639 27.89 -0.01 -4.13
C ASP A 639 28.83 -0.87 -5.01
N GLU A 640 28.60 -0.86 -6.33
CA GLU A 640 29.27 -1.70 -7.36
C GLU A 640 30.81 -1.62 -7.39
N THR A 641 31.44 -0.75 -6.60
CA THR A 641 32.89 -0.55 -6.59
C THR A 641 33.62 -1.07 -5.34
N GLN A 642 32.92 -1.65 -4.35
CA GLN A 642 33.53 -1.98 -3.05
C GLN A 642 33.73 -3.48 -2.71
N TYR A 643 33.61 -4.41 -3.66
CA TYR A 643 33.96 -5.81 -3.41
C TYR A 643 34.83 -6.42 -4.53
N LYS A 644 36.15 -6.47 -4.32
CA LYS A 644 37.05 -7.37 -5.04
C LYS A 644 37.32 -8.59 -4.15
N ALA A 645 36.63 -9.69 -4.41
CA ALA A 645 36.95 -10.98 -3.80
C ALA A 645 38.39 -11.42 -4.16
N SER A 646 39.13 -12.00 -3.20
CA SER A 646 40.45 -12.57 -3.45
C SER A 646 40.36 -13.75 -4.43
N LYS A 647 41.35 -13.88 -5.32
CA LYS A 647 41.39 -14.92 -6.38
C LYS A 647 41.22 -16.35 -5.82
N GLU A 648 41.69 -16.61 -4.61
CA GLU A 648 41.61 -17.91 -3.94
C GLU A 648 40.16 -18.35 -3.67
N PHE A 649 39.27 -17.43 -3.29
CA PHE A 649 37.85 -17.74 -3.05
C PHE A 649 37.10 -18.08 -4.35
N ARG A 650 37.57 -17.54 -5.48
CA ARG A 650 37.01 -17.84 -6.81
C ARG A 650 37.43 -19.21 -7.31
N GLU A 651 38.65 -19.64 -7.01
CA GLU A 651 39.15 -20.99 -7.34
C GLU A 651 38.52 -22.07 -6.45
N GLU A 652 38.20 -21.76 -5.19
CA GLU A 652 37.57 -22.70 -4.25
C GLU A 652 36.12 -23.04 -4.64
N ILE A 653 35.35 -22.04 -5.11
CA ILE A 653 33.98 -22.25 -5.62
C ILE A 653 34.01 -23.00 -6.97
N LEU A 654 34.96 -22.68 -7.86
CA LEU A 654 35.14 -23.39 -9.13
C LEU A 654 35.59 -24.84 -8.94
N ASN A 655 36.38 -25.15 -7.90
CA ASN A 655 36.77 -26.51 -7.55
C ASN A 655 35.65 -27.28 -6.83
N ALA A 656 34.82 -26.60 -6.04
CA ALA A 656 33.65 -27.21 -5.38
C ALA A 656 32.56 -27.59 -6.40
N MET A 657 32.35 -26.80 -7.46
CA MET A 657 31.31 -27.06 -8.46
C MET A 657 31.73 -28.05 -9.56
N LYS A 658 33.03 -28.41 -9.67
CA LYS A 658 33.50 -29.51 -10.55
C LYS A 658 33.24 -30.91 -9.97
N LYS A 659 32.83 -31.03 -8.70
CA LYS A 659 32.56 -32.32 -8.06
C LYS A 659 31.06 -32.48 -7.80
N GLN A 660 30.41 -33.12 -8.78
CA GLN A 660 29.05 -33.71 -8.75
C GLN A 660 27.87 -32.74 -8.93
N THR A 661 27.50 -32.52 -10.19
CA THR A 661 26.15 -32.12 -10.59
C THR A 661 25.33 -33.37 -10.90
N PRO A 662 24.12 -33.55 -10.35
CA PRO A 662 23.23 -34.65 -10.73
C PRO A 662 22.81 -34.54 -12.22
N ARG A 663 22.93 -35.65 -12.98
CA ARG A 663 22.77 -35.70 -14.45
C ARG A 663 21.46 -35.12 -14.99
N ASP A 664 20.39 -35.12 -14.17
CA ASP A 664 19.06 -34.70 -14.59
C ASP A 664 18.92 -33.18 -14.77
N TYR A 665 19.88 -32.39 -14.26
CA TYR A 665 19.83 -30.93 -14.28
C TYR A 665 20.94 -30.27 -15.11
N GLU A 666 21.81 -31.07 -15.75
CA GLU A 666 22.97 -30.60 -16.50
C GLU A 666 22.58 -29.76 -17.73
N ARG A 667 21.47 -30.12 -18.41
CA ARG A 667 20.92 -29.38 -19.55
C ARG A 667 20.30 -28.04 -19.16
N MET A 668 19.58 -27.99 -18.04
CA MET A 668 18.93 -26.77 -17.54
C MET A 668 19.96 -25.71 -17.10
N VAL A 669 21.07 -26.16 -16.50
CA VAL A 669 22.18 -25.27 -16.14
C VAL A 669 22.88 -24.76 -17.41
N MET A 670 23.10 -25.60 -18.42
CA MET A 670 23.70 -25.16 -19.69
C MET A 670 22.82 -24.18 -20.48
N GLU A 671 21.50 -24.36 -20.51
CA GLU A 671 20.59 -23.41 -21.17
C GLU A 671 20.53 -22.06 -20.45
N TYR A 672 20.53 -22.05 -19.11
CA TYR A 672 20.53 -20.83 -18.32
C TYR A 672 21.80 -19.97 -18.52
N TYR A 673 22.95 -20.60 -18.76
CA TYR A 673 24.20 -19.88 -19.04
C TYR A 673 24.38 -19.46 -20.51
N LYS A 674 23.59 -20.02 -21.44
CA LYS A 674 23.64 -19.64 -22.86
C LYS A 674 22.95 -18.30 -23.12
N ASP A 675 21.93 -17.98 -22.32
CA ASP A 675 21.21 -16.69 -22.36
C ASP A 675 21.92 -15.55 -21.59
N LEU A 676 23.01 -15.85 -20.89
CA LEU A 676 23.82 -14.85 -20.16
C LEU A 676 25.08 -14.40 -20.92
N VAL A 677 25.32 -14.89 -22.14
CA VAL A 677 26.50 -14.56 -22.96
C VAL A 677 26.11 -14.15 -24.40
N GLN A 678 24.90 -13.58 -24.60
CA GLN A 678 24.57 -12.81 -25.80
C GLN A 678 24.08 -11.41 -25.46
#